data_AF-A0A6H5I6J8-F1
#
_entry.id   AF-A0A6H5I6J8-F1
#
_cell.length_a   1.000
_cell.length_b   1.000
_cell.length_c   1.000
_cell.angle_alpha   90.00
_cell.angle_beta   90.00
_cell.angle_gamma   90.00
#
_symmetry.space_group_name_H-M   'P 1'
#
loop_
_entity.id
_entity.type
_entity.pdbx_description
1 polymer ?
#
loop_
_entity_poly.entity_id
_entity_poly.type
_entity_poly.pdbx_seq_one_letter_code
_entity_poly.pdbx_strand_id
1 'polypeptide(L)'
;MDSSHPMDSIRIERGIFQGDSLSPLWFCLALNPLSTLLRDSALGCRLRRDGEVISHLLFMDDLKLYAPKRPDLVKLLKITEDFSNSIRMEFGVDKCAVMHVQRGKVVNATNLHLSETISLRSLQESETYKYLGMSQSLSIEDGNIKQTIKGRFFCRLTKVLKSLLSGGNKARAFNAWVMPLLSYSFGILRWTQTELDALDRRVRLLLTTHRMLHPRSSVMRLYIPRKCGGRGFLNAKTLHNREVCNLRDYFLNSECGMHRDVVAVDRNFTPLSFANENWRRPSVLSTEDRKNIWKSKVLHGRFYRALTGPDVDLLASVNWLRFGDLFGETEGFVCAIADEVMMTNNYRRYILRDGTVDICRACRRPGESLRHIISGCSHLANGEYLHRHNLVAKIIHQQLALKYGLVESEVPYYKYTPAPVLENGRATLYWDRSVITDRTIVANKPDIVLTDRLTRQAILVDITIPHDENLVKAEKDKLTKYLDLAHEVTAMWDVDSTIIVPIVVSANGLIAKSLDQHLKRLSLDGWVKGQIQKAVLLDTARIVRDFSLRVLTAGSLGLPRFRRYIRFSYIHEKTKPGRKELAVIDMATRSTRELHDNIHSRVAMLQVPLQGAERIRQLYEIKEKRKVPVQFGQPNETTSQLAMYSGSRTEQASRRRLCCLHGSTATSSTTRTAYLRKCPLRPSVQGAFLITKDMVRLKTQLHHQPYERPTLSTATGERAIYQKSEFFTNVWCKSG
;
A
#
# COMPACT_ATOMS: atom_id res chain seq x y z
N MET A 1 11.81 -39.56 -41.02
CA MET A 1 11.28 -38.51 -41.92
C MET A 1 10.27 -37.73 -41.14
N ASP A 2 10.36 -36.40 -41.18
CA ASP A 2 9.52 -35.51 -40.37
C ASP A 2 8.04 -35.57 -40.75
N SER A 3 7.18 -35.54 -39.73
CA SER A 3 5.75 -35.23 -39.86
C SER A 3 5.40 -33.97 -39.07
N SER A 4 6.20 -32.91 -39.26
CA SER A 4 5.88 -31.56 -38.81
C SER A 4 4.77 -30.99 -39.71
N HIS A 5 3.51 -31.25 -39.36
CA HIS A 5 2.40 -30.49 -39.94
C HIS A 5 2.63 -28.98 -39.70
N PRO A 6 2.70 -28.15 -40.75
CA PRO A 6 2.75 -26.71 -40.57
C PRO A 6 1.49 -26.26 -39.83
N MET A 7 1.65 -25.45 -38.79
CA MET A 7 0.51 -24.72 -38.23
C MET A 7 0.07 -23.69 -39.27
N ASP A 8 -1.06 -23.96 -39.95
CA ASP A 8 -1.63 -23.03 -40.93
C ASP A 8 -1.85 -21.65 -40.31
N SER A 9 -1.29 -20.62 -40.95
CA SER A 9 -1.34 -19.26 -40.42
C SER A 9 -2.75 -18.68 -40.57
N ILE A 10 -3.45 -18.51 -39.45
CA ILE A 10 -4.78 -17.91 -39.43
C ILE A 10 -4.66 -16.43 -39.80
N ARG A 11 -5.01 -16.10 -41.05
CA ARG A 11 -5.05 -14.72 -41.55
C ARG A 11 -6.25 -13.98 -40.96
N ILE A 12 -5.98 -12.94 -40.19
CA ILE A 12 -7.02 -12.06 -39.65
C ILE A 12 -7.36 -11.00 -40.73
N GLU A 13 -8.55 -11.12 -41.30
CA GLU A 13 -9.03 -10.22 -42.36
C GLU A 13 -9.75 -8.97 -41.82
N ARG A 14 -10.22 -9.02 -40.56
CA ARG A 14 -10.98 -7.93 -39.93
C ARG A 14 -10.79 -7.89 -38.42
N GLY A 15 -10.61 -6.69 -37.91
CA GLY A 15 -10.37 -6.42 -36.48
C GLY A 15 -8.95 -5.95 -36.21
N ILE A 16 -8.77 -5.34 -35.04
CA ILE A 16 -7.48 -4.91 -34.49
C ILE A 16 -7.10 -5.82 -33.33
N PHE A 17 -5.80 -6.02 -33.09
CA PHE A 17 -5.31 -6.99 -32.11
C PHE A 17 -5.55 -6.51 -30.67
N GLN A 18 -6.40 -7.23 -29.92
CA GLN A 18 -6.58 -6.95 -28.50
C GLN A 18 -5.30 -7.30 -27.73
N GLY A 19 -4.68 -6.28 -27.12
CA GLY A 19 -3.41 -6.40 -26.40
C GLY A 19 -2.21 -5.81 -27.14
N ASP A 20 -2.35 -5.47 -28.43
CA ASP A 20 -1.37 -4.62 -29.11
C ASP A 20 -1.44 -3.16 -28.62
N SER A 21 -0.29 -2.48 -28.65
CA SER A 21 -0.10 -1.12 -28.15
C SER A 21 -0.59 -0.01 -29.08
N LEU A 22 -0.63 -0.25 -30.39
CA LEU A 22 -1.11 0.73 -31.39
C LEU A 22 -2.62 0.64 -31.62
N SER A 23 -3.19 -0.54 -31.43
CA SER A 23 -4.60 -0.85 -31.67
C SER A 23 -5.59 0.12 -30.99
N PRO A 24 -5.42 0.57 -29.72
CA PRO A 24 -6.28 1.60 -29.13
C PRO A 24 -6.22 2.96 -29.86
N LEU A 25 -5.04 3.35 -30.37
CA LEU A 25 -4.88 4.59 -31.13
C LEU A 25 -5.55 4.48 -32.50
N TRP A 26 -5.37 3.37 -33.21
CA TRP A 26 -6.05 3.11 -34.47
C TRP A 26 -7.58 3.08 -34.31
N PHE A 27 -8.09 2.51 -33.22
CA PHE A 27 -9.51 2.55 -32.88
C PHE A 27 -10.03 3.98 -32.68
N CYS A 28 -9.30 4.79 -31.89
CA CYS A 28 -9.63 6.21 -31.71
C CYS A 28 -9.59 7.00 -33.03
N LEU A 29 -8.59 6.76 -33.89
CA LEU A 29 -8.49 7.43 -35.19
C LEU A 29 -9.66 7.07 -36.11
N ALA A 30 -10.09 5.80 -36.10
CA ALA A 30 -11.25 5.35 -36.87
C ALA A 30 -12.57 5.96 -36.39
N LEU A 31 -12.75 6.17 -35.08
CA LEU A 31 -13.97 6.77 -34.51
C LEU A 31 -13.95 8.30 -34.40
N ASN A 32 -12.79 8.96 -34.42
CA ASN A 32 -12.71 10.42 -34.26
C ASN A 32 -13.59 11.23 -35.24
N PRO A 33 -13.74 10.86 -36.53
CA PRO A 33 -14.64 11.58 -37.45
C PRO A 33 -16.11 11.60 -37.00
N LEU A 34 -16.59 10.58 -36.28
CA LEU A 34 -17.93 10.59 -35.68
C LEU A 34 -18.10 11.73 -34.68
N SER A 35 -17.07 12.02 -33.87
CA SER A 35 -17.11 13.13 -32.91
C SER A 35 -17.24 14.48 -33.62
N THR A 36 -16.60 14.63 -34.77
CA THR A 36 -16.72 15.83 -35.63
C THR A 36 -18.14 15.93 -36.21
N LEU A 37 -18.64 14.89 -36.89
CA LEU A 37 -19.99 14.87 -37.48
C LEU A 37 -21.10 15.16 -36.45
N LEU A 38 -21.01 14.58 -35.25
CA LEU A 38 -21.97 14.82 -34.17
C LEU A 38 -21.87 16.24 -33.59
N ARG A 39 -20.72 16.92 -33.71
CA ARG A 39 -20.52 18.31 -33.25
C ARG A 39 -21.04 19.30 -34.29
N ASP A 40 -20.71 19.06 -35.56
CA ASP A 40 -21.10 19.89 -36.70
C ASP A 40 -22.62 19.89 -36.93
N SER A 41 -23.32 18.85 -36.48
CA SER A 41 -24.79 18.80 -36.46
C SER A 41 -25.46 19.94 -35.67
N ALA A 42 -24.72 20.59 -34.75
CA ALA A 42 -25.21 21.57 -33.78
C ALA A 42 -26.37 21.11 -32.87
N LEU A 43 -26.74 19.83 -32.91
CA LEU A 43 -27.76 19.22 -32.07
C LEU A 43 -27.14 18.76 -30.74
N GLY A 44 -27.67 19.21 -29.62
CA GLY A 44 -27.19 18.78 -28.31
C GLY A 44 -27.84 19.50 -27.14
N CYS A 45 -27.34 19.23 -25.94
CA CYS A 45 -27.77 19.91 -24.72
C CYS A 45 -26.73 20.95 -24.27
N ARG A 46 -27.19 22.13 -23.83
CA ARG A 46 -26.33 23.12 -23.16
C ARG A 46 -26.53 23.03 -21.64
N LEU A 47 -25.46 23.15 -20.86
CA LEU A 47 -25.52 23.18 -19.39
C LEU A 47 -25.99 24.55 -18.84
N ARG A 48 -25.71 25.63 -19.57
CA ARG A 48 -26.17 27.01 -19.29
C ARG A 48 -26.55 27.71 -20.61
N ARG A 49 -27.23 28.86 -20.53
CA ARG A 49 -27.74 29.57 -21.73
C ARG A 49 -26.66 29.87 -22.76
N ASP A 50 -25.49 30.29 -22.29
CA ASP A 50 -24.33 30.70 -23.09
C ASP A 50 -23.18 29.66 -23.02
N GLY A 51 -23.55 28.39 -22.82
CA GLY A 51 -22.61 27.26 -22.75
C GLY A 51 -22.40 26.55 -24.07
N GLU A 52 -21.36 25.73 -24.13
CA GLU A 52 -21.08 24.82 -25.24
C GLU A 52 -22.22 23.81 -25.43
N VAL A 53 -22.43 23.42 -26.69
CA VAL A 53 -23.42 22.38 -27.05
C VAL A 53 -22.77 21.02 -26.89
N ILE A 54 -23.22 20.25 -25.90
CA ILE A 54 -22.78 18.88 -25.66
C ILE A 54 -23.73 17.95 -26.43
N SER A 55 -23.27 17.44 -27.58
CA SER A 55 -24.03 16.45 -28.37
C SER A 55 -23.77 15.01 -27.92
N HIS A 56 -22.55 14.71 -27.46
CA HIS A 56 -22.14 13.37 -27.07
C HIS A 56 -21.02 13.33 -26.03
N LEU A 57 -20.88 12.18 -25.37
CA LEU A 57 -19.64 11.73 -24.72
C LEU A 57 -19.21 10.42 -25.40
N LEU A 58 -17.92 10.29 -25.70
CA LEU A 58 -17.34 9.12 -26.35
C LEU A 58 -16.13 8.64 -25.54
N PHE A 59 -16.13 7.38 -25.12
CA PHE A 59 -14.99 6.72 -24.49
C PHE A 59 -14.78 5.36 -25.14
N MET A 60 -13.79 5.25 -26.03
CA MET A 60 -13.61 4.08 -26.89
C MET A 60 -14.92 3.73 -27.62
N ASP A 61 -15.53 2.58 -27.36
CA ASP A 61 -16.78 2.11 -27.94
C ASP A 61 -18.05 2.50 -27.16
N ASP A 62 -17.90 3.03 -25.94
CA ASP A 62 -18.99 3.60 -25.13
C ASP A 62 -19.35 5.02 -25.65
N LEU A 63 -20.38 5.11 -26.49
CA LEU A 63 -20.97 6.37 -27.00
C LEU A 63 -22.27 6.70 -26.27
N LYS A 64 -22.39 7.92 -25.73
CA LYS A 64 -23.60 8.45 -25.08
C LYS A 64 -24.06 9.74 -25.76
N LEU A 65 -25.30 9.79 -26.23
CA LEU A 65 -25.86 10.91 -27.01
C LEU A 65 -26.87 11.74 -26.20
N TYR A 66 -26.84 13.05 -26.42
CA TYR A 66 -27.62 14.03 -25.66
C TYR A 66 -28.46 14.88 -26.63
N ALA A 67 -29.78 14.93 -26.41
CA ALA A 67 -30.67 15.77 -27.21
C ALA A 67 -31.79 16.41 -26.37
N PRO A 68 -32.26 17.62 -26.73
CA PRO A 68 -33.39 18.26 -26.05
C PRO A 68 -34.74 17.61 -26.39
N LYS A 69 -34.88 17.01 -27.58
CA LYS A 69 -36.14 16.40 -28.06
C LYS A 69 -35.88 15.03 -28.71
N ARG A 70 -36.88 14.15 -28.69
CA ARG A 70 -36.81 12.81 -29.32
C ARG A 70 -36.49 12.87 -30.84
N PRO A 71 -37.03 13.80 -31.65
CA PRO A 71 -36.64 13.91 -33.07
C PRO A 71 -35.15 14.27 -33.27
N ASP A 72 -34.60 15.15 -32.43
CA ASP A 72 -33.19 15.54 -32.50
C ASP A 72 -32.27 14.38 -32.10
N LEU A 73 -32.70 13.54 -31.16
CA LEU A 73 -32.04 12.30 -30.78
C LEU A 73 -32.00 11.27 -31.93
N VAL A 74 -33.11 11.15 -32.68
CA VAL A 74 -33.19 10.29 -33.87
C VAL A 74 -32.25 10.79 -34.98
N LYS A 75 -32.09 12.10 -35.17
CA LYS A 75 -31.10 12.66 -36.12
C LYS A 75 -29.66 12.33 -35.72
N LEU A 76 -29.28 12.52 -34.45
CA LEU A 76 -27.95 12.14 -33.94
C LEU A 76 -27.68 10.64 -34.07
N LEU A 77 -28.70 9.81 -33.80
CA LEU A 77 -28.66 8.38 -34.06
C LEU A 77 -28.45 8.05 -35.53
N LYS A 78 -29.14 8.75 -36.44
CA LYS A 78 -29.03 8.48 -37.88
C LYS A 78 -27.63 8.82 -38.40
N ILE A 79 -27.05 9.95 -37.97
CA ILE A 79 -25.63 10.29 -38.22
C ILE A 79 -24.71 9.15 -37.72
N THR A 80 -24.98 8.61 -36.54
CA THR A 80 -24.19 7.51 -35.97
C THR A 80 -24.37 6.20 -36.76
N GLU A 81 -25.58 5.86 -37.19
CA GLU A 81 -25.89 4.68 -38.01
C GLU A 81 -25.22 4.77 -39.38
N ASP A 82 -25.32 5.91 -40.07
CA ASP A 82 -24.76 6.10 -41.41
C ASP A 82 -23.22 6.10 -41.37
N PHE A 83 -22.62 6.69 -40.34
CA PHE A 83 -21.19 6.56 -40.06
C PHE A 83 -20.79 5.11 -39.75
N SER A 84 -21.52 4.43 -38.87
CA SER A 84 -21.28 3.03 -38.50
C SER A 84 -21.32 2.11 -39.72
N ASN A 85 -22.31 2.29 -40.61
CA ASN A 85 -22.42 1.57 -41.88
C ASN A 85 -21.22 1.85 -42.80
N SER A 86 -20.79 3.12 -42.89
CA SER A 86 -19.64 3.54 -43.71
C SER A 86 -18.34 2.85 -43.29
N ILE A 87 -18.07 2.76 -41.98
CA ILE A 87 -16.89 2.06 -41.44
C ILE A 87 -17.11 0.56 -41.20
N ARG A 88 -18.27 0.03 -41.60
CA ARG A 88 -18.68 -1.37 -41.42
C ARG A 88 -18.56 -1.85 -39.96
N MET A 89 -19.18 -1.12 -39.05
CA MET A 89 -19.36 -1.47 -37.63
C MET A 89 -20.87 -1.59 -37.32
N GLU A 90 -21.23 -2.31 -36.25
CA GLU A 90 -22.64 -2.59 -35.89
C GLU A 90 -22.90 -2.32 -34.41
N PHE A 91 -24.04 -1.71 -34.09
CA PHE A 91 -24.47 -1.55 -32.71
C PHE A 91 -24.70 -2.89 -32.00
N GLY A 92 -24.18 -3.02 -30.78
CA GLY A 92 -24.55 -4.03 -29.81
C GLY A 92 -25.90 -3.70 -29.18
N VAL A 93 -26.97 -3.72 -30.00
CA VAL A 93 -28.34 -3.29 -29.64
C VAL A 93 -28.82 -3.81 -28.29
N ASP A 94 -28.52 -5.07 -27.94
CA ASP A 94 -28.82 -5.73 -26.65
C ASP A 94 -28.35 -4.95 -25.41
N LYS A 95 -27.34 -4.09 -25.59
CA LYS A 95 -26.65 -3.35 -24.54
C LYS A 95 -27.02 -1.86 -24.56
N CYS A 96 -27.59 -1.37 -25.66
CA CYS A 96 -28.04 0.01 -25.83
C CYS A 96 -29.37 0.26 -25.09
N ALA A 97 -29.57 1.48 -24.59
CA ALA A 97 -30.83 1.90 -23.98
C ALA A 97 -31.14 3.39 -24.21
N VAL A 98 -32.40 3.78 -24.05
CA VAL A 98 -32.90 5.15 -24.19
C VAL A 98 -33.47 5.61 -22.85
N MET A 99 -33.26 6.87 -22.47
CA MET A 99 -33.83 7.46 -21.25
C MET A 99 -34.51 8.78 -21.56
N HIS A 100 -35.84 8.79 -21.57
CA HIS A 100 -36.64 9.99 -21.78
C HIS A 100 -36.87 10.74 -20.46
N VAL A 101 -36.53 12.03 -20.41
CA VAL A 101 -36.60 12.84 -19.19
C VAL A 101 -37.43 14.10 -19.41
N GLN A 102 -38.55 14.21 -18.70
CA GLN A 102 -39.42 15.38 -18.78
C GLN A 102 -39.53 16.04 -17.41
N ARG A 103 -39.20 17.35 -17.33
CA ARG A 103 -39.26 18.14 -16.08
C ARG A 103 -38.50 17.50 -14.89
N GLY A 104 -37.42 16.77 -15.19
CA GLY A 104 -36.58 16.12 -14.17
C GLY A 104 -37.08 14.76 -13.66
N LYS A 105 -38.06 14.13 -14.32
CA LYS A 105 -38.48 12.75 -14.08
C LYS A 105 -38.23 11.87 -15.30
N VAL A 106 -37.93 10.59 -15.10
CA VAL A 106 -37.91 9.61 -16.20
C VAL A 106 -39.36 9.37 -16.60
N VAL A 107 -39.63 9.41 -17.90
CA VAL A 107 -40.96 9.09 -18.45
C VAL A 107 -40.88 7.75 -19.14
N ASN A 108 -41.76 6.82 -18.74
CA ASN A 108 -41.94 5.55 -19.43
C ASN A 108 -42.39 5.84 -20.86
N ALA A 109 -41.52 5.54 -21.82
CA ALA A 109 -41.77 5.70 -23.25
C ALA A 109 -41.69 4.33 -23.94
N THR A 110 -42.29 4.23 -25.12
CA THR A 110 -42.06 3.11 -26.01
C THR A 110 -40.61 3.09 -26.51
N ASN A 111 -40.11 1.88 -26.80
CA ASN A 111 -38.80 1.66 -27.39
C ASN A 111 -38.56 2.58 -28.59
N LEU A 112 -37.31 2.95 -28.81
CA LEU A 112 -36.93 3.82 -29.91
C LEU A 112 -36.49 2.95 -31.09
N HIS A 113 -37.38 2.84 -32.08
CA HIS A 113 -37.09 2.23 -33.36
C HIS A 113 -36.34 3.25 -34.22
N LEU A 114 -35.13 2.89 -34.65
CA LEU A 114 -34.30 3.68 -35.58
C LEU A 114 -34.48 3.20 -37.02
N SER A 115 -34.60 1.88 -37.18
CA SER A 115 -34.90 1.18 -38.43
C SER A 115 -35.70 -0.10 -38.10
N GLU A 116 -36.14 -0.85 -39.11
CA GLU A 116 -36.88 -2.11 -38.91
C GLU A 116 -36.09 -3.14 -38.07
N THR A 117 -34.76 -3.06 -38.08
CA THR A 117 -33.87 -4.00 -37.39
C THR A 117 -33.28 -3.46 -36.08
N ILE A 118 -33.31 -2.14 -35.84
CA ILE A 118 -32.71 -1.52 -34.65
C ILE A 118 -33.80 -0.93 -33.75
N SER A 119 -34.13 -1.66 -32.69
CA SER A 119 -35.03 -1.25 -31.61
C SER A 119 -34.27 -1.09 -30.30
N LEU A 120 -34.23 0.14 -29.78
CA LEU A 120 -33.49 0.49 -28.57
C LEU A 120 -34.44 0.51 -27.37
N ARG A 121 -34.12 -0.27 -26.33
CA ARG A 121 -34.93 -0.40 -25.10
C ARG A 121 -35.06 0.94 -24.38
N SER A 122 -36.29 1.37 -24.04
CA SER A 122 -36.46 2.47 -23.08
C SER A 122 -36.23 2.00 -21.65
N LEU A 123 -35.44 2.74 -20.88
CA LEU A 123 -35.28 2.53 -19.43
C LEU A 123 -36.50 3.04 -18.67
N GLN A 124 -36.88 2.32 -17.62
CA GLN A 124 -37.91 2.75 -16.66
C GLN A 124 -37.30 3.56 -15.51
N GLU A 125 -38.11 4.27 -14.72
CA GLU A 125 -37.65 5.09 -13.59
C GLU A 125 -36.90 4.30 -12.49
N SER A 126 -37.21 3.00 -12.34
CA SER A 126 -36.56 2.07 -11.42
C SER A 126 -35.30 1.38 -11.98
N GLU A 127 -34.97 1.58 -13.26
CA GLU A 127 -33.85 0.93 -13.92
C GLU A 127 -32.62 1.83 -13.94
N THR A 128 -31.44 1.23 -13.75
CA THR A 128 -30.15 1.93 -13.90
C THR A 128 -29.34 1.40 -15.06
N TYR A 129 -28.69 2.31 -15.77
CA TYR A 129 -27.72 2.01 -16.80
C TYR A 129 -26.30 2.12 -16.24
N LYS A 130 -25.43 1.17 -16.59
CA LYS A 130 -24.04 1.14 -16.12
C LYS A 130 -23.09 1.74 -17.16
N TYR A 131 -22.65 2.98 -16.95
CA TYR A 131 -21.67 3.68 -17.79
C TYR A 131 -20.32 3.79 -17.07
N LEU A 132 -19.22 3.37 -17.71
CA LEU A 132 -17.86 3.35 -17.15
C LEU A 132 -17.73 2.71 -15.74
N GLY A 133 -18.62 1.76 -15.41
CA GLY A 133 -18.64 1.09 -14.10
C GLY A 133 -19.53 1.74 -13.04
N MET A 134 -20.16 2.89 -13.34
CA MET A 134 -21.08 3.61 -12.46
C MET A 134 -22.53 3.38 -12.89
N SER A 135 -23.42 3.02 -11.96
CA SER A 135 -24.87 2.95 -12.21
C SER A 135 -25.47 4.37 -12.21
N GLN A 136 -26.11 4.73 -13.31
CA GLN A 136 -26.72 6.02 -13.60
C GLN A 136 -28.21 5.85 -13.92
N SER A 137 -29.05 6.71 -13.36
CA SER A 137 -30.39 7.02 -13.87
C SER A 137 -30.44 8.54 -14.12
N LEU A 138 -31.37 9.27 -13.50
CA LEU A 138 -31.31 10.74 -13.39
C LEU A 138 -30.15 11.22 -12.52
N SER A 139 -29.73 10.39 -11.57
CA SER A 139 -28.61 10.64 -10.65
C SER A 139 -27.77 9.37 -10.51
N ILE A 140 -26.71 9.43 -9.71
CA ILE A 140 -25.86 8.27 -9.43
C ILE A 140 -26.41 7.55 -8.19
N GLU A 141 -26.54 6.21 -8.26
CA GLU A 141 -26.95 5.40 -7.11
C GLU A 141 -25.82 5.22 -6.09
N ASP A 142 -25.52 6.29 -5.36
CA ASP A 142 -24.44 6.36 -4.37
C ASP A 142 -24.42 5.17 -3.39
N GLY A 143 -25.59 4.76 -2.88
CA GLY A 143 -25.70 3.72 -1.84
C GLY A 143 -25.18 2.35 -2.29
N ASN A 144 -25.77 1.81 -3.37
CA ASN A 144 -25.47 0.47 -3.89
C ASN A 144 -24.02 0.36 -4.38
N ILE A 145 -23.56 1.39 -5.12
CA ILE A 145 -22.19 1.45 -5.62
C ILE A 145 -21.19 1.52 -4.46
N LYS A 146 -21.40 2.39 -3.45
CA LYS A 146 -20.56 2.45 -2.25
C LYS A 146 -20.52 1.11 -1.52
N GLN A 147 -21.64 0.41 -1.37
CA GLN A 147 -21.67 -0.89 -0.70
C GLN A 147 -20.87 -1.95 -1.47
N THR A 148 -21.02 -2.01 -2.78
CA THR A 148 -20.25 -2.89 -3.67
C THR A 148 -18.74 -2.60 -3.60
N ILE A 149 -18.34 -1.33 -3.65
CA ILE A 149 -16.94 -0.91 -3.52
C ILE A 149 -16.39 -1.26 -2.13
N LYS A 150 -17.12 -0.95 -1.05
CA LYS A 150 -16.75 -1.32 0.34
C LYS A 150 -16.56 -2.84 0.46
N GLY A 151 -17.46 -3.65 -0.10
CA GLY A 151 -17.36 -5.11 -0.10
C GLY A 151 -16.09 -5.61 -0.80
N ARG A 152 -15.81 -5.14 -2.02
CA ARG A 152 -14.59 -5.46 -2.78
C ARG A 152 -13.32 -5.01 -2.06
N PHE A 153 -13.32 -3.81 -1.49
CA PHE A 153 -12.21 -3.24 -0.72
C PHE A 153 -11.87 -4.12 0.49
N PHE A 154 -12.85 -4.48 1.33
CA PHE A 154 -12.60 -5.34 2.49
C PHE A 154 -12.26 -6.78 2.11
N CYS A 155 -12.77 -7.30 0.99
CA CYS A 155 -12.33 -8.59 0.44
C CYS A 155 -10.84 -8.56 0.05
N ARG A 156 -10.40 -7.55 -0.71
CA ARG A 156 -8.98 -7.38 -1.08
C ARG A 156 -8.10 -7.19 0.15
N LEU A 157 -8.49 -6.33 1.10
CA LEU A 157 -7.77 -6.15 2.37
C LEU A 157 -7.62 -7.49 3.12
N THR A 158 -8.69 -8.26 3.26
CA THR A 158 -8.64 -9.56 3.94
C THR A 158 -7.67 -10.53 3.25
N LYS A 159 -7.61 -10.55 1.90
CA LYS A 159 -6.62 -11.35 1.16
C LYS A 159 -5.18 -10.90 1.44
N VAL A 160 -4.91 -9.59 1.47
CA VAL A 160 -3.57 -9.04 1.84
C VAL A 160 -3.21 -9.38 3.29
N LEU A 161 -4.16 -9.31 4.22
CA LEU A 161 -3.91 -9.61 5.62
C LEU A 161 -3.70 -11.11 5.88
N LYS A 162 -4.31 -12.00 5.09
CA LYS A 162 -4.11 -13.46 5.16
C LYS A 162 -2.85 -13.98 4.43
N SER A 163 -2.22 -13.19 3.55
CA SER A 163 -1.03 -13.64 2.81
C SER A 163 0.20 -13.81 3.72
N LEU A 164 1.23 -14.54 3.26
CA LEU A 164 2.50 -14.69 3.96
C LEU A 164 3.51 -13.55 3.70
N LEU A 165 3.04 -12.40 3.21
CA LEU A 165 3.90 -11.24 2.89
C LEU A 165 4.46 -10.58 4.16
N SER A 166 5.66 -10.00 4.05
CA SER A 166 6.21 -9.10 5.09
C SER A 166 5.32 -7.88 5.35
N GLY A 167 5.45 -7.24 6.51
CA GLY A 167 4.69 -6.04 6.85
C GLY A 167 4.84 -4.90 5.84
N GLY A 168 6.06 -4.70 5.32
CA GLY A 168 6.36 -3.82 4.19
C GLY A 168 5.58 -4.17 2.92
N ASN A 169 5.60 -5.44 2.51
CA ASN A 169 4.91 -5.88 1.31
C ASN A 169 3.38 -5.87 1.47
N LYS A 170 2.84 -6.14 2.66
CA LYS A 170 1.40 -5.95 2.98
C LYS A 170 0.99 -4.48 2.89
N ALA A 171 1.78 -3.55 3.39
CA ALA A 171 1.52 -2.12 3.26
C ALA A 171 1.59 -1.65 1.79
N ARG A 172 2.56 -2.15 1.02
CA ARG A 172 2.67 -1.88 -0.43
C ARG A 172 1.44 -2.41 -1.19
N ALA A 173 1.04 -3.65 -0.95
CA ALA A 173 -0.16 -4.25 -1.55
C ALA A 173 -1.44 -3.52 -1.16
N PHE A 174 -1.55 -3.07 0.10
CA PHE A 174 -2.68 -2.22 0.52
C PHE A 174 -2.74 -0.91 -0.29
N ASN A 175 -1.62 -0.19 -0.37
CA ASN A 175 -1.57 1.10 -1.07
C ASN A 175 -1.76 0.97 -2.59
N ALA A 176 -1.21 -0.07 -3.22
CA ALA A 176 -1.21 -0.24 -4.67
C ALA A 176 -2.40 -1.04 -5.23
N TRP A 177 -3.04 -1.90 -4.44
CA TRP A 177 -4.09 -2.81 -4.93
C TRP A 177 -5.42 -2.70 -4.17
N VAL A 178 -5.41 -2.33 -2.90
CA VAL A 178 -6.63 -2.20 -2.09
C VAL A 178 -7.19 -0.78 -2.18
N MET A 179 -6.35 0.23 -1.95
CA MET A 179 -6.74 1.65 -1.89
C MET A 179 -7.26 2.24 -3.20
N PRO A 180 -6.72 1.94 -4.40
CA PRO A 180 -7.19 2.55 -5.64
C PRO A 180 -8.65 2.25 -6.00
N LEU A 181 -9.25 1.19 -5.43
CA LEU A 181 -10.69 0.93 -5.52
C LEU A 181 -11.56 2.07 -4.99
N LEU A 182 -11.06 2.82 -3.99
CA LEU A 182 -11.76 3.96 -3.43
C LEU A 182 -11.45 5.23 -4.22
N SER A 183 -10.20 5.43 -4.67
CA SER A 183 -9.75 6.61 -5.41
C SER A 183 -10.64 6.95 -6.60
N TYR A 184 -10.98 5.95 -7.43
CA TYR A 184 -11.87 6.11 -8.58
C TYR A 184 -13.25 6.70 -8.21
N SER A 185 -13.73 6.42 -6.99
CA SER A 185 -15.04 6.87 -6.53
C SER A 185 -15.04 8.24 -5.83
N PHE A 186 -13.89 8.79 -5.46
CA PHE A 186 -13.82 10.00 -4.62
C PHE A 186 -14.22 11.29 -5.36
N GLY A 187 -13.96 11.38 -6.66
CA GLY A 187 -14.41 12.51 -7.48
C GLY A 187 -15.88 12.44 -7.89
N ILE A 188 -16.55 11.29 -7.68
CA ILE A 188 -17.85 10.99 -8.29
C ILE A 188 -18.94 10.75 -7.23
N LEU A 189 -18.68 9.90 -6.23
CA LEU A 189 -19.61 9.56 -5.16
C LEU A 189 -19.43 10.49 -3.94
N ARG A 190 -20.53 10.85 -3.28
CA ARG A 190 -20.50 11.80 -2.15
C ARG A 190 -20.11 11.13 -0.84
N TRP A 191 -18.81 10.88 -0.64
CA TRP A 191 -18.32 10.28 0.60
C TRP A 191 -18.36 11.28 1.76
N THR A 192 -19.15 10.97 2.80
CA THR A 192 -19.15 11.82 4.00
C THR A 192 -17.89 11.56 4.84
N GLN A 193 -17.47 12.57 5.61
CA GLN A 193 -16.33 12.43 6.52
C GLN A 193 -16.57 11.34 7.57
N THR A 194 -17.83 11.15 8.01
CA THR A 194 -18.22 10.08 8.95
C THR A 194 -18.15 8.69 8.32
N GLU A 195 -18.52 8.52 7.04
CA GLU A 195 -18.33 7.27 6.29
C GLU A 195 -16.85 6.92 6.17
N LEU A 196 -15.99 7.89 5.85
CA LEU A 196 -14.55 7.71 5.69
C LEU A 196 -13.87 7.37 7.03
N ASP A 197 -14.29 8.01 8.13
CA ASP A 197 -13.82 7.65 9.48
C ASP A 197 -14.31 6.25 9.91
N ALA A 198 -15.52 5.84 9.52
CA ALA A 198 -16.02 4.48 9.79
C ALA A 198 -15.26 3.41 8.99
N LEU A 199 -14.92 3.71 7.73
CA LEU A 199 -14.08 2.86 6.89
C LEU A 199 -12.68 2.69 7.52
N ASP A 200 -12.05 3.79 7.96
CA ASP A 200 -10.76 3.79 8.66
C ASP A 200 -10.78 2.96 9.95
N ARG A 201 -11.81 3.14 10.80
CA ARG A 201 -12.01 2.33 12.01
C ARG A 201 -12.07 0.83 11.68
N ARG A 202 -12.76 0.45 10.59
CA ARG A 202 -12.85 -0.95 10.15
C ARG A 202 -11.53 -1.50 9.57
N VAL A 203 -10.74 -0.67 8.86
CA VAL A 203 -9.37 -1.04 8.44
C VAL A 203 -8.49 -1.32 9.65
N ARG A 204 -8.50 -0.44 10.66
CA ARG A 204 -7.72 -0.63 11.90
C ARG A 204 -8.21 -1.81 12.73
N LEU A 205 -9.51 -2.10 12.76
CA LEU A 205 -10.06 -3.30 13.38
C LEU A 205 -9.51 -4.57 12.70
N LEU A 206 -9.49 -4.62 11.36
CA LEU A 206 -8.94 -5.77 10.63
C LEU A 206 -7.43 -5.92 10.85
N LEU A 207 -6.66 -4.83 10.79
CA LEU A 207 -5.23 -4.84 11.14
C LEU A 207 -4.99 -5.34 12.58
N THR A 208 -5.90 -5.03 13.52
CA THR A 208 -5.84 -5.51 14.90
C THR A 208 -6.17 -6.99 15.01
N THR A 209 -7.21 -7.46 14.32
CA THR A 209 -7.60 -8.88 14.27
C THR A 209 -6.48 -9.74 13.69
N HIS A 210 -5.79 -9.24 12.66
CA HIS A 210 -4.59 -9.84 12.06
C HIS A 210 -3.28 -9.41 12.76
N ARG A 211 -3.35 -8.89 14.00
CA ARG A 211 -2.21 -8.52 14.89
C ARG A 211 -1.16 -7.55 14.34
N MET A 212 -1.36 -7.01 13.14
CA MET A 212 -0.49 -6.00 12.53
C MET A 212 -0.53 -4.65 13.25
N LEU A 213 -1.54 -4.39 14.06
CA LEU A 213 -1.71 -3.16 14.85
C LEU A 213 -2.16 -3.51 16.27
N HIS A 214 -1.47 -2.98 17.29
CA HIS A 214 -1.96 -3.08 18.66
C HIS A 214 -3.10 -2.05 18.89
N PRO A 215 -4.20 -2.38 19.61
CA PRO A 215 -5.35 -1.48 19.77
C PRO A 215 -5.02 -0.09 20.33
N ARG A 216 -3.94 0.02 21.12
CA ARG A 216 -3.49 1.26 21.77
C ARG A 216 -2.29 1.93 21.06
N SER A 217 -1.78 1.37 19.96
CA SER A 217 -0.68 1.96 19.19
C SER A 217 -1.05 3.30 18.55
N SER A 218 -0.03 4.09 18.19
CA SER A 218 -0.23 5.41 17.60
C SER A 218 -0.86 5.32 16.20
N VAL A 219 -2.11 5.77 16.08
CA VAL A 219 -2.81 5.88 14.78
C VAL A 219 -2.04 6.77 13.79
N MET A 220 -1.33 7.80 14.25
CA MET A 220 -0.51 8.64 13.38
C MET A 220 0.66 7.85 12.77
N ARG A 221 1.34 7.03 13.58
CA ARG A 221 2.45 6.17 13.14
C ARG A 221 2.03 5.19 12.03
N LEU A 222 0.77 4.75 12.01
CA LEU A 222 0.25 3.88 10.95
C LEU A 222 0.32 4.55 9.55
N TYR A 223 0.05 5.86 9.49
CA TYR A 223 -0.06 6.63 8.24
C TYR A 223 1.16 7.52 7.93
N ILE A 224 2.16 7.56 8.81
CA ILE A 224 3.45 8.20 8.53
C ILE A 224 4.28 7.30 7.59
N PRO A 225 5.03 7.84 6.61
CA PRO A 225 5.90 7.05 5.74
C PRO A 225 6.94 6.22 6.50
N ARG A 226 7.29 5.04 5.95
CA ARG A 226 8.29 4.12 6.55
C ARG A 226 9.67 4.74 6.74
N LYS A 227 10.10 5.61 5.81
CA LYS A 227 11.32 6.41 5.93
C LYS A 227 11.31 7.45 7.08
N CYS A 228 10.21 7.59 7.81
CA CYS A 228 10.05 8.49 8.95
C CYS A 228 9.59 7.74 10.22
N GLY A 229 9.83 6.42 10.31
CA GLY A 229 9.50 5.59 11.50
C GLY A 229 8.03 5.12 11.58
N GLY A 230 7.22 5.43 10.57
CA GLY A 230 5.84 4.97 10.44
C GLY A 230 5.66 3.65 9.69
N ARG A 231 4.40 3.22 9.51
CA ARG A 231 4.03 1.98 8.78
C ARG A 231 3.66 2.20 7.32
N GLY A 232 3.47 3.46 6.89
CA GLY A 232 3.25 3.83 5.50
C GLY A 232 1.93 3.36 4.88
N PHE A 233 0.89 3.06 5.66
CA PHE A 233 -0.45 2.83 5.11
C PHE A 233 -1.06 4.15 4.64
N LEU A 234 -1.88 4.13 3.59
CA LEU A 234 -2.72 5.28 3.24
C LEU A 234 -3.96 5.34 4.15
N ASN A 235 -4.44 6.55 4.42
CA ASN A 235 -5.70 6.79 5.12
C ASN A 235 -6.74 7.29 4.11
N ALA A 236 -7.89 6.62 4.03
CA ALA A 236 -8.91 6.89 3.01
C ALA A 236 -9.47 8.32 3.07
N LYS A 237 -9.66 8.88 4.28
CA LYS A 237 -10.14 10.25 4.47
C LYS A 237 -9.14 11.30 3.94
N THR A 238 -7.86 11.11 4.23
CA THR A 238 -6.80 12.00 3.70
C THR A 238 -6.70 11.89 2.18
N LEU A 239 -6.78 10.67 1.64
CA LEU A 239 -6.70 10.44 0.19
C LEU A 239 -7.91 11.09 -0.51
N HIS A 240 -9.13 10.84 -0.03
CA HIS A 240 -10.34 11.51 -0.50
C HIS A 240 -10.21 13.03 -0.51
N ASN A 241 -9.84 13.62 0.64
CA ASN A 241 -9.72 15.07 0.76
C ASN A 241 -8.67 15.65 -0.19
N ARG A 242 -7.56 14.93 -0.42
CA ARG A 242 -6.54 15.31 -1.39
C ARG A 242 -7.06 15.20 -2.83
N GLU A 243 -7.68 14.09 -3.22
CA GLU A 243 -8.18 13.92 -4.59
C GLU A 243 -9.30 14.91 -4.93
N VAL A 244 -10.20 15.21 -3.98
CA VAL A 244 -11.22 16.26 -4.15
C VAL A 244 -10.58 17.64 -4.37
N CYS A 245 -9.49 17.96 -3.65
CA CYS A 245 -8.74 19.20 -3.89
C CYS A 245 -8.05 19.17 -5.27
N ASN A 246 -7.31 18.12 -5.60
CA ASN A 246 -6.60 17.97 -6.87
C ASN A 246 -7.56 18.10 -8.08
N LEU A 247 -8.70 17.41 -8.04
CA LEU A 247 -9.72 17.47 -9.09
C LEU A 247 -10.36 18.86 -9.15
N ARG A 248 -10.67 19.48 -8.02
CA ARG A 248 -11.22 20.84 -8.02
C ARG A 248 -10.22 21.84 -8.63
N ASP A 249 -8.96 21.78 -8.21
CA ASP A 249 -7.88 22.63 -8.72
C ASP A 249 -7.63 22.36 -10.23
N TYR A 250 -7.74 21.12 -10.72
CA TYR A 250 -7.63 20.80 -12.15
C TYR A 250 -8.75 21.43 -13.00
N PHE A 251 -10.01 21.27 -12.60
CA PHE A 251 -11.16 21.83 -13.33
C PHE A 251 -11.18 23.36 -13.32
N LEU A 252 -10.80 23.99 -12.20
CA LEU A 252 -10.75 25.45 -12.08
C LEU A 252 -9.64 26.09 -12.94
N ASN A 253 -8.53 25.38 -13.17
CA ASN A 253 -7.41 25.84 -13.99
C ASN A 253 -7.50 25.36 -15.46
N SER A 254 -8.60 24.73 -15.87
CA SER A 254 -8.75 24.20 -17.23
C SER A 254 -9.43 25.21 -18.16
N GLU A 255 -8.82 25.44 -19.31
CA GLU A 255 -9.29 26.42 -20.31
C GLU A 255 -10.45 25.89 -21.19
N CYS A 256 -10.77 24.59 -21.10
CA CYS A 256 -11.84 23.95 -21.86
C CYS A 256 -13.22 24.56 -21.53
N GLY A 257 -14.02 24.90 -22.55
CA GLY A 257 -15.35 25.49 -22.36
C GLY A 257 -16.30 24.60 -21.57
N MET A 258 -16.39 23.31 -21.90
CA MET A 258 -17.15 22.32 -21.13
C MET A 258 -16.76 22.29 -19.64
N HIS A 259 -15.48 22.42 -19.30
CA HIS A 259 -15.05 22.50 -17.90
C HIS A 259 -15.52 23.79 -17.23
N ARG A 260 -15.41 24.94 -17.90
CA ARG A 260 -15.94 26.23 -17.40
C ARG A 260 -17.46 26.19 -17.18
N ASP A 261 -18.19 25.50 -18.06
CA ASP A 261 -19.65 25.31 -17.94
C ASP A 261 -20.02 24.41 -16.76
N VAL A 262 -19.31 23.29 -16.57
CA VAL A 262 -19.48 22.42 -15.40
C VAL A 262 -19.16 23.18 -14.11
N VAL A 263 -18.09 23.98 -14.10
CA VAL A 263 -17.70 24.82 -12.95
C VAL A 263 -18.80 25.82 -12.59
N ALA A 264 -19.46 26.44 -13.57
CA ALA A 264 -20.53 27.41 -13.35
C ALA A 264 -21.86 26.77 -12.88
N VAL A 265 -22.11 25.50 -13.21
CA VAL A 265 -23.41 24.83 -13.00
C VAL A 265 -23.41 23.86 -11.80
N ASP A 266 -22.26 23.35 -11.36
CA ASP A 266 -22.17 22.38 -10.25
C ASP A 266 -22.46 23.00 -8.86
N ARG A 267 -23.73 23.24 -8.58
CA ARG A 267 -24.29 23.66 -7.30
C ARG A 267 -24.59 22.44 -6.42
N ASN A 268 -23.56 21.65 -6.09
CA ASN A 268 -23.67 20.40 -5.32
C ASN A 268 -24.43 19.28 -6.07
N PHE A 269 -24.12 19.11 -7.36
CA PHE A 269 -24.40 17.88 -8.12
C PHE A 269 -23.28 16.85 -7.89
N THR A 270 -22.01 17.30 -7.86
CA THR A 270 -20.83 16.46 -7.59
C THR A 270 -20.24 16.71 -6.19
N PRO A 271 -19.36 15.82 -5.68
CA PRO A 271 -18.58 16.07 -4.46
C PRO A 271 -17.65 17.29 -4.55
N LEU A 272 -17.34 17.76 -5.77
CA LEU A 272 -16.46 18.90 -6.01
C LEU A 272 -17.18 20.24 -5.76
N SER A 273 -18.48 20.31 -6.09
CA SER A 273 -19.38 21.44 -5.79
C SER A 273 -18.81 22.79 -6.24
N PHE A 274 -18.45 22.91 -7.52
CA PHE A 274 -17.71 24.06 -8.05
C PHE A 274 -18.38 25.41 -7.76
N ALA A 275 -19.66 25.56 -8.12
CA ALA A 275 -20.43 26.79 -8.00
C ALA A 275 -20.96 27.10 -6.58
N ASN A 276 -20.41 26.45 -5.55
CA ASN A 276 -20.79 26.69 -4.16
C ASN A 276 -19.79 27.67 -3.50
N GLU A 277 -20.22 28.92 -3.30
CA GLU A 277 -19.45 29.97 -2.63
C GLU A 277 -19.01 29.58 -1.20
N ASN A 278 -19.82 28.76 -0.51
CA ASN A 278 -19.53 28.29 0.85
C ASN A 278 -18.65 27.02 0.88
N TRP A 279 -18.04 26.62 -0.24
CA TRP A 279 -17.15 25.46 -0.29
C TRP A 279 -15.90 25.69 0.57
N ARG A 280 -15.67 24.81 1.55
CA ARG A 280 -14.49 24.85 2.41
C ARG A 280 -13.50 23.78 1.99
N ARG A 281 -12.24 24.17 1.73
CA ARG A 281 -11.16 23.25 1.38
C ARG A 281 -11.01 22.20 2.49
N PRO A 282 -11.23 20.90 2.21
CA PRO A 282 -11.10 19.86 3.23
C PRO A 282 -9.69 19.82 3.82
N SER A 283 -9.57 19.66 5.13
CA SER A 283 -8.25 19.58 5.76
C SER A 283 -7.53 18.27 5.37
N VAL A 284 -6.25 18.41 5.03
CA VAL A 284 -5.35 17.33 4.64
C VAL A 284 -4.13 17.40 5.57
N LEU A 285 -4.07 16.54 6.58
CA LEU A 285 -2.91 16.47 7.47
C LEU A 285 -1.67 16.03 6.69
N SER A 286 -0.67 16.89 6.64
CA SER A 286 0.62 16.61 6.00
C SER A 286 1.40 15.52 6.74
N THR A 287 2.52 15.09 6.15
CA THR A 287 3.43 14.17 6.86
C THR A 287 4.03 14.83 8.10
N GLU A 288 4.25 16.15 8.09
CA GLU A 288 4.85 16.86 9.22
C GLU A 288 3.86 17.07 10.36
N ASP A 289 2.60 17.40 10.07
CA ASP A 289 1.55 17.49 11.09
C ASP A 289 1.39 16.17 11.84
N ARG A 290 1.39 15.04 11.11
CA ARG A 290 1.33 13.70 11.70
C ARG A 290 2.52 13.38 12.58
N LYS A 291 3.74 13.77 12.16
CA LYS A 291 4.95 13.63 12.98
C LYS A 291 4.88 14.48 14.24
N ASN A 292 4.42 15.73 14.14
CA ASN A 292 4.27 16.64 15.29
C ASN A 292 3.25 16.10 16.31
N ILE A 293 2.09 15.61 15.84
CA ILE A 293 1.07 14.93 16.67
C ILE A 293 1.60 13.61 17.27
N TRP A 294 2.56 12.94 16.61
CA TRP A 294 3.20 11.75 17.17
C TRP A 294 4.26 12.12 18.22
N LYS A 295 5.12 13.11 17.93
CA LYS A 295 6.19 13.63 18.80
C LYS A 295 5.65 14.18 20.13
N SER A 296 4.51 14.88 20.10
CA SER A 296 3.90 15.50 21.29
C SER A 296 3.31 14.49 22.28
N LYS A 297 3.13 13.21 21.91
CA LYS A 297 2.59 12.19 22.82
C LYS A 297 3.62 11.72 23.83
N VAL A 298 3.26 11.81 25.11
CA VAL A 298 4.12 11.48 26.26
C VAL A 298 4.74 10.08 26.18
N LEU A 299 3.96 9.07 25.77
CA LEU A 299 4.42 7.69 25.56
C LEU A 299 4.86 7.46 24.10
N HIS A 300 3.92 7.44 23.16
CA HIS A 300 4.18 7.09 21.76
C HIS A 300 5.28 7.93 21.11
N GLY A 301 5.45 9.19 21.52
CA GLY A 301 6.45 10.12 20.99
C GLY A 301 7.86 9.93 21.57
N ARG A 302 8.08 9.05 22.56
CA ARG A 302 9.42 8.74 23.11
C ARG A 302 10.34 8.17 22.04
N PHE A 303 9.90 7.10 21.36
CA PHE A 303 10.65 6.51 20.26
C PHE A 303 10.91 7.51 19.12
N TYR A 304 9.93 8.36 18.77
CA TYR A 304 10.15 9.38 17.73
C TYR A 304 11.18 10.43 18.16
N ARG A 305 11.13 10.90 19.41
CA ARG A 305 12.12 11.84 19.95
C ARG A 305 13.54 11.27 19.90
N ALA A 306 13.72 10.02 20.33
CA ALA A 306 15.01 9.33 20.25
C ALA A 306 15.46 9.07 18.80
N LEU A 307 14.55 8.66 17.91
CA LEU A 307 14.83 8.48 16.48
C LEU A 307 15.29 9.78 15.78
N THR A 308 14.84 10.94 16.27
CA THR A 308 15.27 12.26 15.80
C THR A 308 16.43 12.87 16.61
N GLY A 309 17.12 12.08 17.45
CA GLY A 309 18.28 12.53 18.20
C GLY A 309 19.46 12.92 17.31
N PRO A 310 20.34 13.83 17.74
CA PRO A 310 21.44 14.35 16.92
C PRO A 310 22.44 13.26 16.50
N ASP A 311 22.68 12.25 17.34
CA ASP A 311 23.68 11.20 17.12
C ASP A 311 23.11 9.92 16.47
N VAL A 312 21.81 9.89 16.21
CA VAL A 312 21.10 8.72 15.64
C VAL A 312 21.03 8.84 14.12
N ASP A 313 21.37 7.76 13.41
CA ASP A 313 21.09 7.64 11.98
C ASP A 313 19.62 7.24 11.82
N LEU A 314 18.77 8.22 11.48
CA LEU A 314 17.35 8.03 11.28
C LEU A 314 17.03 7.00 10.18
N LEU A 315 17.80 6.97 9.07
CA LEU A 315 17.51 6.08 7.95
C LEU A 315 17.94 4.64 8.23
N ALA A 316 19.09 4.45 8.87
CA ALA A 316 19.51 3.14 9.36
C ALA A 316 18.56 2.63 10.47
N SER A 317 18.16 3.48 11.40
CA SER A 317 17.25 3.12 12.51
C SER A 317 15.84 2.69 12.06
N VAL A 318 15.41 3.06 10.84
CA VAL A 318 14.14 2.61 10.23
C VAL A 318 14.33 1.64 9.07
N ASN A 319 15.53 1.10 8.88
CA ASN A 319 15.83 0.25 7.72
C ASN A 319 14.99 -1.04 7.75
N TRP A 320 14.80 -1.63 8.93
CA TRP A 320 13.87 -2.75 9.17
C TRP A 320 12.41 -2.46 8.76
N LEU A 321 11.94 -1.20 8.81
CA LEU A 321 10.62 -0.81 8.30
C LEU A 321 10.60 -0.64 6.77
N ARG A 322 11.74 -0.39 6.13
CA ARG A 322 11.81 -0.13 4.68
C ARG A 322 12.06 -1.40 3.88
N PHE A 323 12.99 -2.23 4.33
CA PHE A 323 13.50 -3.41 3.63
C PHE A 323 13.52 -4.68 4.49
N GLY A 324 13.03 -4.64 5.73
CA GLY A 324 13.01 -5.81 6.60
C GLY A 324 11.90 -6.81 6.26
N ASP A 325 12.23 -8.09 6.23
CA ASP A 325 11.30 -9.20 5.95
C ASP A 325 10.44 -9.61 7.15
N LEU A 326 10.22 -8.72 8.12
CA LEU A 326 9.41 -9.05 9.28
C LEU A 326 7.95 -9.29 8.85
N PHE A 327 7.36 -10.41 9.30
CA PHE A 327 5.92 -10.64 9.17
C PHE A 327 5.13 -9.49 9.81
N GLY A 328 3.95 -9.21 9.25
CA GLY A 328 3.15 -8.03 9.62
C GLY A 328 2.80 -7.96 11.11
N GLU A 329 2.63 -9.12 11.74
CA GLU A 329 2.37 -9.37 13.14
C GLU A 329 3.57 -9.01 14.01
N THR A 330 4.77 -9.46 13.64
CA THR A 330 6.03 -9.12 14.34
C THR A 330 6.38 -7.65 14.16
N GLU A 331 6.22 -7.09 12.96
CA GLU A 331 6.36 -5.65 12.70
C GLU A 331 5.37 -4.83 13.57
N GLY A 332 4.13 -5.31 13.70
CA GLY A 332 3.11 -4.72 14.58
C GLY A 332 3.47 -4.79 16.06
N PHE A 333 4.03 -5.91 16.52
CA PHE A 333 4.45 -6.14 17.90
C PHE A 333 5.66 -5.27 18.29
N VAL A 334 6.69 -5.20 17.43
CA VAL A 334 7.84 -4.31 17.62
C VAL A 334 7.41 -2.84 17.68
N CYS A 335 6.47 -2.43 16.81
CA CYS A 335 5.88 -1.09 16.93
C CYS A 335 5.13 -0.88 18.25
N ALA A 336 4.44 -1.88 18.80
CA ALA A 336 3.75 -1.78 20.09
C ALA A 336 4.71 -1.66 21.29
N ILE A 337 5.89 -2.27 21.21
CA ILE A 337 6.98 -2.09 22.18
C ILE A 337 7.50 -0.64 22.11
N ALA A 338 7.88 -0.18 20.92
CA ALA A 338 8.39 1.18 20.72
C ALA A 338 7.35 2.28 21.00
N ASP A 339 6.06 1.97 20.89
CA ASP A 339 4.94 2.86 21.29
C ASP A 339 4.72 2.91 22.83
N GLU A 340 5.42 2.08 23.60
CA GLU A 340 5.28 1.85 25.05
C GLU A 340 3.88 1.40 25.50
N VAL A 341 3.18 0.57 24.72
CA VAL A 341 1.76 0.18 24.98
C VAL A 341 1.54 -1.28 25.39
N MET A 342 2.60 -1.97 25.83
CA MET A 342 2.50 -3.33 26.37
C MET A 342 2.03 -3.33 27.83
N MET A 343 1.35 -4.41 28.26
CA MET A 343 0.79 -4.53 29.61
C MET A 343 1.85 -4.87 30.67
N THR A 344 2.62 -3.85 31.04
CA THR A 344 3.52 -3.88 32.20
C THR A 344 2.81 -3.37 33.45
N ASN A 345 3.29 -3.70 34.65
CA ASN A 345 2.65 -3.23 35.89
C ASN A 345 2.70 -1.69 36.02
N ASN A 346 3.76 -1.03 35.54
CA ASN A 346 3.82 0.43 35.41
C ASN A 346 2.70 0.97 34.50
N TYR A 347 2.51 0.37 33.32
CA TYR A 347 1.43 0.74 32.40
C TYR A 347 0.05 0.54 33.03
N ARG A 348 -0.15 -0.58 33.73
CA ARG A 348 -1.39 -0.89 34.46
C ARG A 348 -1.68 0.14 35.55
N ARG A 349 -0.70 0.44 36.41
CA ARG A 349 -0.82 1.42 37.50
C ARG A 349 -1.13 2.83 37.00
N TYR A 350 -0.31 3.37 36.09
CA TYR A 350 -0.37 4.79 35.75
C TYR A 350 -1.29 5.13 34.57
N ILE A 351 -1.43 4.22 33.60
CA ILE A 351 -2.21 4.45 32.37
C ILE A 351 -3.61 3.84 32.46
N LEU A 352 -3.75 2.65 33.07
CA LEU A 352 -5.06 2.01 33.25
C LEU A 352 -5.69 2.27 34.62
N ARG A 353 -4.89 2.61 35.62
CA ARG A 353 -5.32 2.88 37.00
C ARG A 353 -6.14 1.73 37.60
N ASP A 354 -5.78 0.49 37.25
CA ASP A 354 -6.51 -0.73 37.62
C ASP A 354 -6.15 -1.28 39.02
N GLY A 355 -5.58 -0.45 39.89
CA GLY A 355 -5.10 -0.84 41.23
C GLY A 355 -3.80 -1.65 41.26
N THR A 356 -3.21 -2.03 40.12
CA THR A 356 -1.96 -2.81 40.11
C THR A 356 -0.80 -2.04 40.76
N VAL A 357 -0.07 -2.68 41.67
CA VAL A 357 1.16 -2.13 42.26
C VAL A 357 2.31 -2.20 41.25
N ASP A 358 3.07 -1.11 41.11
CA ASP A 358 4.19 -1.02 40.16
C ASP A 358 5.47 -1.65 40.70
N ILE A 359 5.43 -2.98 40.84
CA ILE A 359 6.56 -3.85 41.18
C ILE A 359 6.80 -4.81 40.01
N CYS A 360 8.07 -5.02 39.66
CA CYS A 360 8.48 -5.94 38.61
C CYS A 360 8.21 -7.40 38.97
N ARG A 361 7.48 -8.09 38.10
CA ARG A 361 7.05 -9.48 38.26
C ARG A 361 8.23 -10.48 38.24
N ALA A 362 9.38 -10.08 37.69
CA ALA A 362 10.61 -10.88 37.71
C ALA A 362 11.54 -10.51 38.89
N CYS A 363 12.14 -9.31 38.88
CA CYS A 363 13.17 -8.96 39.87
C CYS A 363 12.65 -8.34 41.18
N ARG A 364 11.33 -8.19 41.35
CA ARG A 364 10.66 -7.64 42.55
C ARG A 364 11.03 -6.20 42.94
N ARG A 365 11.80 -5.48 42.13
CA ARG A 365 12.08 -4.04 42.28
C ARG A 365 10.90 -3.18 41.79
N PRO A 366 10.70 -1.96 42.31
CA PRO A 366 9.69 -1.04 41.79
C PRO A 366 9.99 -0.60 40.35
N GLY A 367 8.96 -0.19 39.60
CA GLY A 367 9.11 0.43 38.29
C GLY A 367 9.17 -0.54 37.11
N GLU A 368 8.16 -1.41 36.95
CA GLU A 368 8.06 -2.34 35.83
C GLU A 368 7.60 -1.63 34.54
N SER A 369 8.46 -0.77 33.99
CA SER A 369 8.26 -0.18 32.67
C SER A 369 8.75 -1.11 31.56
N LEU A 370 8.38 -0.84 30.30
CA LEU A 370 8.98 -1.54 29.16
C LEU A 370 10.51 -1.33 29.10
N ARG A 371 10.99 -0.13 29.45
CA ARG A 371 12.43 0.19 29.56
C ARG A 371 13.14 -0.72 30.56
N HIS A 372 12.49 -0.98 31.70
CA HIS A 372 12.97 -1.95 32.68
C HIS A 372 13.01 -3.37 32.10
N ILE A 373 11.94 -3.83 31.44
CA ILE A 373 11.88 -5.21 30.89
C ILE A 373 12.90 -5.44 29.76
N ILE A 374 13.14 -4.48 28.88
CA ILE A 374 14.02 -4.68 27.70
C ILE A 374 15.51 -4.45 27.97
N SER A 375 15.88 -3.78 29.06
CA SER A 375 17.29 -3.39 29.33
C SER A 375 17.67 -3.14 30.79
N GLY A 376 16.72 -3.10 31.74
CA GLY A 376 16.99 -2.69 33.13
C GLY A 376 16.71 -3.73 34.21
N CYS A 377 16.17 -4.91 33.86
CA CYS A 377 15.79 -5.93 34.82
C CYS A 377 16.99 -6.82 35.15
N SER A 378 17.49 -6.72 36.39
CA SER A 378 18.63 -7.53 36.86
C SER A 378 18.42 -9.03 36.72
N HIS A 379 17.19 -9.52 36.93
CA HIS A 379 16.85 -10.94 36.76
C HIS A 379 16.93 -11.43 35.30
N LEU A 380 16.83 -10.52 34.32
CA LEU A 380 16.90 -10.85 32.89
C LEU A 380 18.32 -10.66 32.32
N ALA A 381 19.24 -10.03 33.06
CA ALA A 381 20.55 -9.64 32.58
C ALA A 381 21.43 -10.83 32.17
N ASN A 382 21.67 -11.76 33.09
CA ASN A 382 22.60 -12.89 32.90
C ASN A 382 22.05 -14.01 31.99
N GLY A 383 20.82 -13.87 31.47
CA GLY A 383 20.18 -14.85 30.59
C GLY A 383 19.66 -14.21 29.32
N GLU A 384 18.51 -13.55 29.40
CA GLU A 384 17.82 -13.00 28.24
C GLU A 384 18.60 -11.88 27.54
N TYR A 385 19.23 -10.95 28.29
CA TYR A 385 20.03 -9.88 27.67
C TYR A 385 21.35 -10.40 27.11
N LEU A 386 22.01 -11.32 27.81
CA LEU A 386 23.20 -12.02 27.34
C LEU A 386 22.92 -12.83 26.07
N HIS A 387 21.76 -13.48 25.96
CA HIS A 387 21.37 -14.18 24.73
C HIS A 387 21.27 -13.21 23.54
N ARG A 388 20.52 -12.10 23.69
CA ARG A 388 20.38 -11.06 22.66
C ARG A 388 21.72 -10.44 22.26
N HIS A 389 22.59 -10.19 23.23
CA HIS A 389 23.96 -9.73 23.04
C HIS A 389 24.76 -10.72 22.18
N ASN A 390 24.75 -11.99 22.55
CA ASN A 390 25.52 -13.03 21.85
C ASN A 390 24.99 -13.27 20.43
N LEU A 391 23.71 -13.02 20.13
CA LEU A 391 23.21 -13.03 18.74
C LEU A 391 23.88 -11.96 17.86
N VAL A 392 24.14 -10.77 18.40
CA VAL A 392 24.84 -9.69 17.67
C VAL A 392 26.33 -9.99 17.55
N ALA A 393 26.97 -10.42 18.64
CA ALA A 393 28.37 -10.81 18.61
C ALA A 393 28.61 -11.97 17.62
N LYS A 394 27.71 -12.97 17.56
CA LYS A 394 27.76 -14.06 16.56
C LYS A 394 27.79 -13.57 15.12
N ILE A 395 26.98 -12.55 14.79
CA ILE A 395 26.99 -11.93 13.45
C ILE A 395 28.37 -11.34 13.15
N ILE A 396 28.91 -10.51 14.05
CA ILE A 396 30.23 -9.89 13.85
C ILE A 396 31.34 -10.95 13.74
N HIS A 397 31.39 -11.91 14.66
CA HIS A 397 32.39 -12.97 14.67
C HIS A 397 32.36 -13.79 13.38
N GLN A 398 31.17 -14.16 12.89
CA GLN A 398 31.03 -14.94 11.66
C GLN A 398 31.52 -14.16 10.42
N GLN A 399 31.17 -12.88 10.32
CA GLN A 399 31.59 -12.04 9.20
C GLN A 399 33.11 -11.79 9.21
N LEU A 400 33.72 -11.62 10.39
CA LEU A 400 35.18 -11.57 10.54
C LEU A 400 35.82 -12.92 10.17
N ALA A 401 35.28 -14.04 10.64
CA ALA A 401 35.81 -15.37 10.34
C ALA A 401 35.77 -15.68 8.82
N LEU A 402 34.69 -15.30 8.12
CA LEU A 402 34.57 -15.42 6.67
C LEU A 402 35.62 -14.55 5.94
N LYS A 403 35.71 -13.27 6.32
CA LYS A 403 36.67 -12.30 5.74
C LYS A 403 38.12 -12.77 5.83
N TYR A 404 38.49 -13.45 6.91
CA TYR A 404 39.84 -13.93 7.18
C TYR A 404 40.11 -15.38 6.72
N GLY A 405 39.14 -16.05 6.08
CA GLY A 405 39.29 -17.44 5.64
C GLY A 405 39.43 -18.42 6.81
N LEU A 406 38.80 -18.12 7.94
CA LEU A 406 38.77 -18.95 9.15
C LEU A 406 37.55 -19.89 9.20
N VAL A 407 36.54 -19.65 8.34
CA VAL A 407 35.42 -20.55 8.08
C VAL A 407 35.05 -20.50 6.59
N GLU A 408 34.60 -21.63 6.05
CA GLU A 408 34.37 -21.80 4.60
C GLU A 408 33.05 -21.19 4.10
N SER A 409 32.00 -21.14 4.95
CA SER A 409 30.65 -20.77 4.50
C SER A 409 29.81 -20.02 5.54
N GLU A 410 28.94 -19.14 5.05
CA GLU A 410 27.97 -18.44 5.90
C GLU A 410 26.77 -19.36 6.21
N VAL A 411 26.46 -19.50 7.50
CA VAL A 411 25.22 -20.11 8.01
C VAL A 411 24.41 -19.07 8.76
N PRO A 412 23.08 -19.18 8.87
CA PRO A 412 22.27 -18.19 9.61
C PRO A 412 22.77 -18.00 11.05
N TYR A 413 22.93 -16.75 11.50
CA TYR A 413 23.56 -16.40 12.80
C TYR A 413 22.98 -17.13 14.03
N TYR A 414 21.71 -17.53 14.00
CA TYR A 414 21.05 -18.27 15.09
C TYR A 414 21.40 -19.77 15.11
N LYS A 415 22.01 -20.29 14.04
CA LYS A 415 22.64 -21.63 13.97
C LYS A 415 24.16 -21.57 14.17
N TYR A 416 24.79 -20.42 13.95
CA TYR A 416 26.24 -20.27 14.09
C TYR A 416 26.67 -20.44 15.56
N THR A 417 27.75 -21.18 15.78
CA THR A 417 28.39 -21.36 17.09
C THR A 417 29.86 -20.99 16.93
N PRO A 418 30.30 -19.86 17.48
CA PRO A 418 31.70 -19.46 17.49
C PRO A 418 32.57 -20.50 18.21
N ALA A 419 33.73 -20.80 17.66
CA ALA A 419 34.77 -21.50 18.40
C ALA A 419 35.50 -20.50 19.34
N PRO A 420 36.03 -20.93 20.51
CA PRO A 420 36.74 -20.03 21.42
C PRO A 420 37.99 -19.37 20.82
N VAL A 421 38.62 -20.05 19.86
CA VAL A 421 39.72 -19.58 19.02
C VAL A 421 39.49 -20.11 17.61
N LEU A 422 39.71 -19.27 16.60
CA LEU A 422 39.95 -19.67 15.21
C LEU A 422 41.26 -19.03 14.77
N GLU A 423 42.14 -19.78 14.12
CA GLU A 423 43.41 -19.23 13.63
C GLU A 423 43.86 -19.84 12.31
N ASN A 424 44.64 -19.05 11.58
CA ASN A 424 45.43 -19.48 10.43
C ASN A 424 46.74 -18.67 10.39
N GLY A 425 47.58 -18.89 9.36
CA GLY A 425 48.86 -18.17 9.23
C GLY A 425 48.75 -16.65 9.11
N ARG A 426 47.55 -16.10 8.84
CA ARG A 426 47.31 -14.66 8.71
C ARG A 426 46.71 -14.04 9.98
N ALA A 427 45.73 -14.69 10.60
CA ALA A 427 44.97 -14.07 11.69
C ALA A 427 44.55 -15.07 12.76
N THR A 428 44.39 -14.55 13.99
CA THR A 428 43.82 -15.26 15.13
C THR A 428 42.60 -14.49 15.63
N LEU A 429 41.47 -15.18 15.79
CA LEU A 429 40.17 -14.63 16.20
C LEU A 429 39.70 -15.35 17.47
N TYR A 430 39.55 -14.60 18.56
CA TYR A 430 39.10 -15.07 19.85
C TYR A 430 37.64 -14.73 20.11
N TRP A 431 36.92 -15.62 20.80
CA TRP A 431 35.54 -15.43 21.24
C TRP A 431 35.42 -15.59 22.75
N ASP A 432 34.90 -14.58 23.44
CA ASP A 432 34.57 -14.59 24.87
C ASP A 432 35.71 -15.13 25.78
N ARG A 433 36.97 -14.83 25.43
CA ARG A 433 38.16 -15.18 26.22
C ARG A 433 38.75 -13.94 26.89
N SER A 434 39.19 -14.10 28.14
CA SER A 434 40.01 -13.08 28.80
C SER A 434 41.40 -13.04 28.17
N VAL A 435 41.88 -11.83 27.90
CA VAL A 435 43.28 -11.57 27.56
C VAL A 435 44.11 -11.68 28.84
N ILE A 436 45.18 -12.47 28.80
CA ILE A 436 46.16 -12.54 29.88
C ILE A 436 47.09 -11.33 29.71
N THR A 437 47.30 -10.58 30.79
CA THR A 437 48.05 -9.32 30.81
C THR A 437 49.06 -9.33 31.95
N ASP A 438 50.28 -8.83 31.71
CA ASP A 438 51.35 -8.79 32.72
C ASP A 438 50.99 -7.87 33.91
N ARG A 439 50.21 -6.81 33.65
CA ARG A 439 49.59 -5.97 34.67
C ARG A 439 48.14 -6.42 34.93
N THR A 440 47.66 -6.22 36.15
CA THR A 440 46.26 -6.51 36.51
C THR A 440 45.30 -5.52 35.86
N ILE A 441 44.67 -5.92 34.75
CA ILE A 441 43.64 -5.12 34.06
C ILE A 441 42.24 -5.66 34.39
N VAL A 442 41.42 -4.85 35.07
CA VAL A 442 40.05 -5.22 35.50
C VAL A 442 39.13 -5.52 34.31
N ALA A 443 39.37 -4.86 33.18
CA ALA A 443 38.57 -4.97 31.96
C ALA A 443 39.23 -5.86 30.87
N ASN A 444 39.83 -7.00 31.24
CA ASN A 444 40.58 -7.85 30.31
C ASN A 444 39.74 -8.78 29.39
N LYS A 445 38.40 -8.72 29.44
CA LYS A 445 37.50 -9.62 28.69
C LYS A 445 36.59 -8.85 27.71
N PRO A 446 37.08 -8.48 26.51
CA PRO A 446 36.24 -8.07 25.39
C PRO A 446 35.51 -9.29 24.78
N ASP A 447 34.46 -9.04 23.98
CA ASP A 447 33.63 -10.11 23.43
C ASP A 447 34.31 -10.86 22.28
N ILE A 448 35.05 -10.12 21.43
CA ILE A 448 35.82 -10.65 20.30
C ILE A 448 37.17 -9.92 20.25
N VAL A 449 38.25 -10.67 20.04
CA VAL A 449 39.57 -10.10 19.71
C VAL A 449 40.05 -10.67 18.40
N LEU A 450 40.47 -9.81 17.47
CA LEU A 450 41.06 -10.20 16.20
C LEU A 450 42.49 -9.65 16.13
N THR A 451 43.46 -10.52 15.87
CA THR A 451 44.85 -10.13 15.59
C THR A 451 45.17 -10.48 14.14
N ASP A 452 45.53 -9.49 13.33
CA ASP A 452 45.99 -9.64 11.95
C ASP A 452 47.51 -9.52 11.91
N ARG A 453 48.20 -10.63 11.59
CA ARG A 453 49.66 -10.74 11.59
C ARG A 453 50.29 -10.02 10.40
N LEU A 454 49.54 -9.81 9.32
CA LEU A 454 50.04 -9.16 8.10
C LEU A 454 50.06 -7.63 8.25
N THR A 455 49.05 -7.06 8.92
CA THR A 455 48.99 -5.62 9.21
C THR A 455 49.53 -5.28 10.60
N ARG A 456 50.01 -6.27 11.36
CA ARG A 456 50.46 -6.16 12.76
C ARG A 456 49.49 -5.32 13.59
N GLN A 457 48.19 -5.66 13.55
CA GLN A 457 47.15 -4.92 14.25
C GLN A 457 46.25 -5.86 15.06
N ALA A 458 45.95 -5.46 16.30
CA ALA A 458 44.91 -6.07 17.11
C ALA A 458 43.63 -5.22 17.13
N ILE A 459 42.48 -5.87 17.25
CA ILE A 459 41.16 -5.25 17.26
C ILE A 459 40.37 -5.83 18.42
N LEU A 460 40.00 -4.98 19.38
CA LEU A 460 39.13 -5.30 20.50
C LEU A 460 37.70 -4.89 20.15
N VAL A 461 36.81 -5.86 19.94
CA VAL A 461 35.40 -5.61 19.63
C VAL A 461 34.55 -5.95 20.85
N ASP A 462 33.70 -5.02 21.24
CA ASP A 462 32.76 -5.18 22.34
C ASP A 462 31.37 -4.73 21.88
N ILE A 463 30.35 -5.53 22.21
CA ILE A 463 28.97 -5.33 21.79
C ILE A 463 28.20 -4.75 22.99
N THR A 464 27.32 -3.77 22.74
CA THR A 464 26.41 -3.27 23.80
C THR A 464 25.03 -2.95 23.24
N ILE A 465 23.98 -3.38 23.98
CA ILE A 465 22.59 -3.22 23.57
C ILE A 465 21.84 -2.39 24.64
N PRO A 466 22.02 -1.05 24.65
CA PRO A 466 21.46 -0.17 25.67
C PRO A 466 19.99 0.17 25.38
N HIS A 467 19.38 0.93 26.31
CA HIS A 467 18.15 1.66 25.98
C HIS A 467 18.45 2.85 25.04
N ASP A 468 17.43 3.33 24.33
CA ASP A 468 17.50 4.35 23.27
C ASP A 468 18.26 5.62 23.70
N GLU A 469 18.02 6.09 24.92
CA GLU A 469 18.62 7.33 25.48
C GLU A 469 20.11 7.16 25.86
N ASN A 470 20.57 5.92 26.04
CA ASN A 470 21.92 5.62 26.53
C ASN A 470 22.90 5.24 25.40
N LEU A 471 22.50 5.38 24.13
CA LEU A 471 23.25 4.91 22.96
C LEU A 471 24.68 5.48 22.90
N VAL A 472 24.81 6.82 22.95
CA VAL A 472 26.10 7.53 22.90
C VAL A 472 26.92 7.32 24.17
N LYS A 473 26.26 7.24 25.33
CA LYS A 473 26.94 6.98 26.60
C LYS A 473 27.59 5.60 26.59
N ALA A 474 26.85 4.56 26.21
CA ALA A 474 27.35 3.19 26.14
C ALA A 474 28.56 3.06 25.21
N GLU A 475 28.58 3.77 24.08
CA GLU A 475 29.73 3.81 23.17
C GLU A 475 30.99 4.39 23.83
N LYS A 476 30.86 5.56 24.48
CA LYS A 476 31.97 6.20 25.21
C LYS A 476 32.46 5.36 26.39
N ASP A 477 31.52 4.84 27.20
CA ASP A 477 31.83 3.99 28.36
C ASP A 477 32.67 2.76 27.93
N LYS A 478 32.39 2.16 26.76
CA LYS A 478 33.18 1.02 26.25
C LYS A 478 34.53 1.42 25.65
N LEU A 479 34.66 2.57 25.00
CA LEU A 479 35.96 3.09 24.55
C LEU A 479 36.90 3.34 25.73
N THR A 480 36.41 3.97 26.80
CA THR A 480 37.19 4.19 28.02
C THR A 480 37.50 2.88 28.75
N LYS A 481 36.53 1.95 28.83
CA LYS A 481 36.69 0.65 29.55
C LYS A 481 37.90 -0.16 29.08
N TYR A 482 38.19 -0.20 27.77
CA TYR A 482 39.25 -1.04 27.21
C TYR A 482 40.52 -0.29 26.80
N LEU A 483 40.65 1.00 27.16
CA LEU A 483 41.82 1.80 26.77
C LEU A 483 43.13 1.21 27.32
N ASP A 484 43.16 0.88 28.60
CA ASP A 484 44.32 0.26 29.25
C ASP A 484 44.64 -1.11 28.64
N LEU A 485 43.61 -1.90 28.32
CA LEU A 485 43.78 -3.20 27.65
C LEU A 485 44.38 -3.03 26.25
N ALA A 486 43.97 -2.01 25.50
CA ALA A 486 44.50 -1.76 24.16
C ALA A 486 45.99 -1.38 24.20
N HIS A 487 46.42 -0.57 25.17
CA HIS A 487 47.84 -0.27 25.35
C HIS A 487 48.66 -1.52 25.68
N GLU A 488 48.19 -2.33 26.64
CA GLU A 488 48.94 -3.52 27.07
C GLU A 488 48.95 -4.63 26.00
N VAL A 489 47.85 -4.83 25.26
CA VAL A 489 47.83 -5.73 24.09
C VAL A 489 48.83 -5.27 23.02
N THR A 490 48.95 -3.96 22.80
CA THR A 490 49.93 -3.41 21.85
C THR A 490 51.37 -3.72 22.29
N ALA A 491 51.68 -3.55 23.57
CA ALA A 491 53.00 -3.82 24.12
C ALA A 491 53.36 -5.33 24.16
N MET A 492 52.42 -6.19 24.54
CA MET A 492 52.69 -7.62 24.77
C MET A 492 52.65 -8.48 23.50
N TRP A 493 51.81 -8.15 22.51
CA TRP A 493 51.55 -9.04 21.36
C TRP A 493 52.36 -8.70 20.11
N ASP A 494 53.33 -7.78 20.23
CA ASP A 494 54.17 -7.30 19.12
C ASP A 494 53.33 -6.85 17.91
N VAL A 495 52.37 -5.97 18.18
CA VAL A 495 51.52 -5.33 17.16
C VAL A 495 51.75 -3.82 17.15
N ASP A 496 51.69 -3.21 15.97
CA ASP A 496 51.96 -1.79 15.76
C ASP A 496 50.83 -0.90 16.32
N SER A 497 49.62 -1.47 16.45
CA SER A 497 48.48 -0.80 17.08
C SER A 497 47.39 -1.76 17.56
N THR A 498 46.68 -1.38 18.61
CA THR A 498 45.41 -2.00 19.02
C THR A 498 44.27 -1.00 18.93
N ILE A 499 43.19 -1.34 18.21
CA ILE A 499 42.01 -0.48 18.06
C ILE A 499 40.79 -1.04 18.81
N ILE A 500 40.02 -0.15 19.45
CA ILE A 500 38.77 -0.49 20.14
C ILE A 500 37.58 -0.16 19.22
N VAL A 501 36.68 -1.13 19.03
CA VAL A 501 35.51 -1.00 18.15
C VAL A 501 34.22 -1.37 18.92
N PRO A 502 33.52 -0.38 19.49
CA PRO A 502 32.25 -0.61 20.17
C PRO A 502 31.10 -0.78 19.16
N ILE A 503 30.42 -1.91 19.19
CA ILE A 503 29.24 -2.21 18.36
C ILE A 503 27.97 -1.96 19.18
N VAL A 504 27.40 -0.76 19.04
CA VAL A 504 26.26 -0.29 19.85
C VAL A 504 24.99 -0.13 19.01
N VAL A 505 23.91 -0.84 19.42
CA VAL A 505 22.56 -0.75 18.80
C VAL A 505 21.51 -0.81 19.90
N SER A 506 20.53 0.10 19.91
CA SER A 506 19.55 0.12 21.01
C SER A 506 18.60 -1.09 21.00
N ALA A 507 18.02 -1.41 22.15
CA ALA A 507 17.01 -2.47 22.28
C ALA A 507 15.78 -2.31 21.36
N ASN A 508 15.45 -1.07 20.95
CA ASN A 508 14.38 -0.76 19.96
C ASN A 508 14.91 -0.59 18.52
N GLY A 509 16.17 -0.96 18.26
CA GLY A 509 16.78 -0.97 16.94
C GLY A 509 17.31 0.38 16.43
N LEU A 510 17.52 1.37 17.31
CA LEU A 510 18.18 2.62 16.92
C LEU A 510 19.68 2.39 16.68
N ILE A 511 20.21 3.02 15.65
CA ILE A 511 21.59 2.91 15.18
C ILE A 511 22.27 4.28 15.33
N ALA A 512 23.44 4.30 15.97
CA ALA A 512 24.28 5.49 16.07
C ALA A 512 24.96 5.79 14.73
N LYS A 513 25.19 7.07 14.42
CA LYS A 513 25.91 7.49 13.21
C LYS A 513 27.34 6.93 13.15
N SER A 514 27.96 6.72 14.30
CA SER A 514 29.29 6.12 14.49
C SER A 514 29.38 4.66 14.02
N LEU A 515 28.29 3.88 14.05
CA LEU A 515 28.33 2.44 13.75
C LEU A 515 28.85 2.13 12.33
N ASP A 516 28.60 3.01 11.36
CA ASP A 516 29.13 2.86 10.00
C ASP A 516 30.67 2.98 9.95
N GLN A 517 31.23 3.88 10.75
CA GLN A 517 32.68 4.04 10.91
C GLN A 517 33.29 2.84 11.64
N HIS A 518 32.61 2.31 12.66
CA HIS A 518 33.06 1.12 13.39
C HIS A 518 33.10 -0.13 12.50
N LEU A 519 32.06 -0.37 11.70
CA LEU A 519 32.08 -1.48 10.72
C LEU A 519 33.16 -1.29 9.64
N LYS A 520 33.41 -0.05 9.19
CA LYS A 520 34.52 0.25 8.28
C LYS A 520 35.90 -0.03 8.89
N ARG A 521 36.10 0.21 10.19
CA ARG A 521 37.34 -0.18 10.90
C ARG A 521 37.54 -1.69 10.92
N LEU A 522 36.46 -2.47 11.04
CA LEU A 522 36.49 -3.93 10.87
C LEU A 522 36.62 -4.37 9.40
N SER A 523 36.58 -3.42 8.45
CA SER A 523 36.39 -3.66 7.01
C SER A 523 35.24 -4.66 6.73
N LEU A 524 34.11 -4.43 7.39
CA LEU A 524 32.84 -5.11 7.17
C LEU A 524 31.86 -4.19 6.44
N ASP A 525 31.01 -4.80 5.61
CA ASP A 525 30.03 -4.07 4.80
C ASP A 525 28.90 -3.43 5.62
N GLY A 526 28.38 -2.32 5.09
CA GLY A 526 27.24 -1.61 5.69
C GLY A 526 25.92 -2.41 5.74
N TRP A 527 25.78 -3.53 5.00
CA TRP A 527 24.59 -4.37 5.05
C TRP A 527 24.46 -5.14 6.37
N VAL A 528 25.57 -5.42 7.06
CA VAL A 528 25.62 -6.12 8.36
C VAL A 528 24.77 -5.39 9.42
N LYS A 529 24.69 -4.05 9.37
CA LYS A 529 23.80 -3.22 10.21
C LYS A 529 22.34 -3.71 10.18
N GLY A 530 21.86 -4.15 9.01
CA GLY A 530 20.51 -4.66 8.83
C GLY A 530 20.29 -6.01 9.52
N GLN A 531 21.27 -6.92 9.48
CA GLN A 531 21.20 -8.19 10.21
C GLN A 531 21.22 -7.96 11.73
N ILE A 532 22.15 -7.13 12.23
CA ILE A 532 22.26 -6.77 13.65
C ILE A 532 20.93 -6.19 14.16
N GLN A 533 20.40 -5.17 13.49
CA GLN A 533 19.11 -4.56 13.83
C GLN A 533 17.96 -5.57 13.84
N LYS A 534 17.91 -6.48 12.85
CA LYS A 534 16.89 -7.54 12.76
C LYS A 534 17.00 -8.51 13.95
N ALA A 535 18.20 -8.94 14.33
CA ALA A 535 18.44 -9.82 15.48
C ALA A 535 18.00 -9.17 16.80
N VAL A 536 18.43 -7.93 17.06
CA VAL A 536 18.07 -7.17 18.27
C VAL A 536 16.55 -6.99 18.39
N LEU A 537 15.87 -6.60 17.30
CA LEU A 537 14.43 -6.39 17.30
C LEU A 537 13.63 -7.68 17.50
N LEU A 538 14.06 -8.79 16.90
CA LEU A 538 13.44 -10.09 17.08
C LEU A 538 13.58 -10.60 18.51
N ASP A 539 14.77 -10.50 19.10
CA ASP A 539 14.96 -10.99 20.47
C ASP A 539 14.33 -10.07 21.52
N THR A 540 14.38 -8.73 21.35
CA THR A 540 13.58 -7.82 22.19
C THR A 540 12.08 -8.15 22.12
N ALA A 541 11.56 -8.52 20.94
CA ALA A 541 10.19 -9.00 20.82
C ALA A 541 9.96 -10.34 21.55
N ARG A 542 10.90 -11.30 21.47
CA ARG A 542 10.86 -12.57 22.21
C ARG A 542 10.84 -12.34 23.71
N ILE A 543 11.77 -11.55 24.26
CA ILE A 543 11.87 -11.21 25.69
C ILE A 543 10.54 -10.63 26.20
N VAL A 544 9.95 -9.66 25.49
CA VAL A 544 8.67 -9.05 25.91
C VAL A 544 7.50 -10.03 25.78
N ARG A 545 7.49 -10.93 24.78
CA ARG A 545 6.49 -12.01 24.66
C ARG A 545 6.60 -12.98 25.83
N ASP A 546 7.78 -13.51 26.10
CA ASP A 546 8.02 -14.51 27.15
C ASP A 546 7.71 -13.93 28.54
N PHE A 547 8.16 -12.70 28.82
CA PHE A 547 7.83 -11.98 30.05
C PHE A 547 6.31 -11.79 30.22
N SER A 548 5.60 -11.44 29.13
CA SER A 548 4.14 -11.27 29.16
C SER A 548 3.40 -12.61 29.29
N LEU A 549 3.95 -13.71 28.76
CA LEU A 549 3.36 -15.05 28.80
C LEU A 549 3.49 -15.71 30.17
N ARG A 550 4.68 -15.65 30.80
CA ARG A 550 4.96 -16.24 32.13
C ARG A 550 4.03 -15.73 33.24
N VAL A 551 3.33 -14.61 33.01
CA VAL A 551 2.36 -14.02 33.95
C VAL A 551 0.91 -14.46 33.67
N LEU A 552 0.57 -14.86 32.44
CA LEU A 552 -0.80 -15.29 32.11
C LEU A 552 -1.16 -16.66 32.71
N THR A 553 -0.15 -17.47 33.05
CA THR A 553 -0.24 -18.73 33.78
C THR A 553 -0.37 -18.54 35.30
N ALA A 554 0.01 -17.39 35.84
CA ALA A 554 0.12 -17.13 37.28
C ALA A 554 -1.11 -16.41 37.88
N GLY A 555 -2.32 -16.67 37.36
CA GLY A 555 -3.58 -16.20 37.97
C GLY A 555 -3.81 -14.69 37.98
N SER A 556 -4.28 -14.12 36.86
CA SER A 556 -4.98 -12.81 36.89
C SER A 556 -5.91 -12.59 35.69
N LEU A 557 -7.04 -11.92 35.96
CA LEU A 557 -8.09 -11.53 35.01
C LEU A 557 -7.59 -10.49 33.98
N GLY A 558 -6.84 -10.95 32.98
CA GLY A 558 -6.39 -10.13 31.85
C GLY A 558 -7.42 -10.12 30.71
N LEU A 559 -7.79 -8.92 30.25
CA LEU A 559 -8.71 -8.67 29.13
C LEU A 559 -8.57 -9.72 27.98
N PRO A 560 -9.65 -10.42 27.57
CA PRO A 560 -9.58 -11.52 26.61
C PRO A 560 -8.87 -11.19 25.28
N ARG A 561 -9.03 -9.95 24.80
CA ARG A 561 -8.38 -9.46 23.57
C ARG A 561 -6.85 -9.42 23.68
N PHE A 562 -6.29 -9.10 24.85
CA PHE A 562 -4.84 -9.03 25.04
C PHE A 562 -4.22 -10.43 25.21
N ARG A 563 -4.90 -11.33 25.93
CA ARG A 563 -4.53 -12.77 25.98
C ARG A 563 -4.45 -13.38 24.57
N ARG A 564 -5.43 -13.10 23.69
CA ARG A 564 -5.43 -13.55 22.27
C ARG A 564 -4.31 -12.93 21.42
N TYR A 565 -3.89 -11.69 21.70
CA TYR A 565 -2.80 -11.01 20.97
C TYR A 565 -1.43 -11.65 21.22
N ILE A 566 -1.17 -12.06 22.47
CA ILE A 566 0.11 -12.69 22.84
C ILE A 566 0.11 -14.20 22.51
N ARG A 567 -0.88 -14.97 23.01
CA ARG A 567 -0.78 -16.45 23.11
C ARG A 567 -0.66 -17.18 21.78
N PHE A 568 -1.27 -16.66 20.70
CA PHE A 568 -1.25 -17.30 19.39
C PHE A 568 -0.05 -16.93 18.50
N SER A 569 0.70 -15.88 18.84
CA SER A 569 1.87 -15.48 18.04
C SER A 569 3.08 -16.42 18.29
N TYR A 570 3.02 -17.19 19.38
CA TYR A 570 4.00 -18.19 19.81
C TYR A 570 4.06 -19.45 18.93
N ILE A 571 2.94 -19.85 18.31
CA ILE A 571 2.83 -21.16 17.62
C ILE A 571 3.55 -21.14 16.25
N HIS A 572 3.59 -19.99 15.56
CA HIS A 572 4.17 -19.89 14.22
C HIS A 572 5.71 -19.91 14.18
N GLU A 573 6.39 -19.53 15.26
CA GLU A 573 7.87 -19.51 15.34
C GLU A 573 8.47 -20.90 15.66
N LYS A 574 7.68 -21.85 16.21
CA LYS A 574 8.15 -23.19 16.58
C LYS A 574 7.72 -24.34 15.64
N THR A 575 6.86 -24.10 14.65
CA THR A 575 6.36 -25.16 13.75
C THR A 575 7.22 -25.34 12.49
N LYS A 576 7.82 -26.54 12.33
CA LYS A 576 8.51 -26.97 11.09
C LYS A 576 7.63 -26.75 9.85
N PRO A 577 8.20 -26.38 8.68
CA PRO A 577 7.44 -25.94 7.50
C PRO A 577 6.34 -26.91 7.04
N GLY A 578 6.56 -28.23 7.10
CA GLY A 578 5.60 -29.25 6.64
C GLY A 578 4.34 -29.45 7.49
N ARG A 579 4.21 -28.85 8.70
CA ARG A 579 2.96 -28.93 9.49
C ARG A 579 2.02 -27.73 9.32
N LYS A 580 2.35 -26.79 8.43
CA LYS A 580 1.59 -25.53 8.27
C LYS A 580 0.19 -25.73 7.67
N GLU A 581 -0.01 -26.74 6.81
CA GLU A 581 -1.30 -26.94 6.14
C GLU A 581 -2.36 -27.54 7.06
N LEU A 582 -2.05 -28.65 7.75
CA LEU A 582 -2.98 -29.27 8.72
C LEU A 582 -3.41 -28.31 9.83
N ALA A 583 -2.49 -27.49 10.37
CA ALA A 583 -2.82 -26.51 11.41
C ALA A 583 -3.71 -25.37 10.91
N VAL A 584 -3.65 -25.01 9.62
CA VAL A 584 -4.52 -23.97 9.02
C VAL A 584 -5.90 -24.54 8.68
N ILE A 585 -5.97 -25.80 8.25
CA ILE A 585 -7.23 -26.49 7.93
C ILE A 585 -8.06 -26.74 9.21
N ASP A 586 -7.45 -27.27 10.27
CA ASP A 586 -8.12 -27.52 11.56
C ASP A 586 -8.54 -26.20 12.28
N MET A 587 -7.82 -25.10 12.05
CA MET A 587 -8.22 -23.80 12.60
C MET A 587 -9.34 -23.13 11.81
N ALA A 588 -9.47 -23.41 10.50
CA ALA A 588 -10.57 -22.93 9.68
C ALA A 588 -11.90 -23.60 10.06
N THR A 589 -11.90 -24.93 10.27
CA THR A 589 -13.08 -25.71 10.67
C THR A 589 -13.56 -25.39 12.10
N ARG A 590 -12.63 -25.22 13.06
CA ARG A 590 -13.00 -24.79 14.43
C ARG A 590 -13.54 -23.37 14.47
N SER A 591 -12.95 -22.43 13.74
CA SER A 591 -13.44 -21.04 13.68
C SER A 591 -14.79 -20.92 12.98
N THR A 592 -15.16 -21.83 12.07
CA THR A 592 -16.51 -21.88 11.50
C THR A 592 -17.53 -22.50 12.44
N ARG A 593 -17.16 -23.54 13.22
CA ARG A 593 -18.04 -24.08 14.28
C ARG A 593 -18.33 -23.04 15.36
N GLU A 594 -17.30 -22.39 15.92
CA GLU A 594 -17.52 -21.33 16.93
C GLU A 594 -18.37 -20.16 16.40
N LEU A 595 -18.32 -19.86 15.09
CA LEU A 595 -19.20 -18.85 14.50
C LEU A 595 -20.64 -19.35 14.36
N HIS A 596 -20.82 -20.61 14.00
CA HIS A 596 -22.13 -21.28 13.89
C HIS A 596 -22.83 -21.34 15.26
N ASP A 597 -22.10 -21.72 16.31
CA ASP A 597 -22.62 -21.83 17.68
C ASP A 597 -22.97 -20.45 18.27
N ASN A 598 -22.17 -19.42 17.97
CA ASN A 598 -22.48 -18.02 18.34
C ASN A 598 -23.64 -17.40 17.54
N ILE A 599 -23.97 -17.95 16.37
CA ILE A 599 -25.17 -17.55 15.61
C ILE A 599 -26.38 -18.28 16.19
N HIS A 600 -26.30 -19.59 16.43
CA HIS A 600 -27.38 -20.36 17.04
C HIS A 600 -27.80 -19.82 18.42
N SER A 601 -26.85 -19.44 19.29
CA SER A 601 -27.18 -18.85 20.60
C SER A 601 -27.87 -17.48 20.52
N ARG A 602 -27.76 -16.76 19.40
CA ARG A 602 -28.40 -15.45 19.18
C ARG A 602 -29.67 -15.52 18.32
N VAL A 603 -29.87 -16.62 17.58
CA VAL A 603 -31.12 -16.92 16.86
C VAL A 603 -32.18 -17.52 17.80
N ALA A 604 -31.76 -18.20 18.87
CA ALA A 604 -32.65 -18.78 19.89
C ALA A 604 -33.52 -17.75 20.68
N MET A 605 -33.34 -16.45 20.45
CA MET A 605 -34.14 -15.37 21.08
C MET A 605 -35.26 -14.79 20.18
N LEU A 606 -35.55 -15.40 19.03
CA LEU A 606 -36.64 -14.96 18.14
C LEU A 606 -37.55 -16.14 17.74
N GLN A 607 -38.71 -16.25 18.37
CA GLN A 607 -39.74 -17.25 18.06
C GLN A 607 -40.62 -16.83 16.86
N VAL A 608 -40.33 -17.34 15.65
CA VAL A 608 -41.29 -17.43 14.51
C VAL A 608 -40.88 -18.66 13.65
N PRO A 609 -41.81 -19.52 13.16
CA PRO A 609 -41.45 -20.86 12.67
C PRO A 609 -40.83 -20.93 11.25
N LEU A 610 -40.06 -21.99 11.02
CA LEU A 610 -39.37 -22.33 9.77
C LEU A 610 -40.11 -23.43 8.98
N GLN A 611 -40.51 -23.15 7.74
CA GLN A 611 -40.94 -24.18 6.76
C GLN A 611 -40.15 -24.15 5.43
N GLY A 612 -39.12 -23.29 5.30
CA GLY A 612 -38.34 -23.16 4.05
C GLY A 612 -37.02 -23.93 3.98
N ALA A 613 -36.53 -24.48 5.09
CA ALA A 613 -35.13 -24.90 5.21
C ALA A 613 -34.80 -26.28 4.59
N GLU A 614 -35.75 -27.22 4.54
CA GLU A 614 -35.46 -28.60 4.12
C GLU A 614 -35.30 -28.75 2.60
N ARG A 615 -36.04 -27.97 1.79
CA ARG A 615 -35.90 -27.97 0.32
C ARG A 615 -34.52 -27.50 -0.17
N ILE A 616 -33.86 -26.59 0.56
CA ILE A 616 -32.53 -26.10 0.20
C ILE A 616 -31.44 -27.14 0.52
N ARG A 617 -31.64 -27.95 1.57
CA ARG A 617 -30.69 -28.99 1.98
C ARG A 617 -30.64 -30.14 0.97
N GLN A 618 -31.80 -30.62 0.51
CA GLN A 618 -31.90 -31.66 -0.52
C GLN A 618 -31.27 -31.26 -1.87
N LEU A 619 -31.36 -29.98 -2.25
CA LEU A 619 -30.77 -29.47 -3.50
C LEU A 619 -29.23 -29.40 -3.48
N TYR A 620 -28.59 -29.39 -2.31
CA TYR A 620 -27.12 -29.38 -2.20
C TYR A 620 -26.51 -30.78 -2.35
N GLU A 621 -27.10 -31.81 -1.72
CA GLU A 621 -26.60 -33.20 -1.78
C GLU A 621 -26.64 -33.79 -3.19
N ILE A 622 -27.56 -33.33 -4.04
CA ILE A 622 -27.66 -33.76 -5.45
C ILE A 622 -26.50 -33.22 -6.31
N LYS A 623 -25.86 -32.10 -5.93
CA LYS A 623 -24.78 -31.49 -6.71
C LYS A 623 -23.38 -32.03 -6.43
N GLU A 624 -23.12 -32.64 -5.27
CA GLU A 624 -21.80 -33.23 -4.99
C GLU A 624 -21.57 -34.60 -5.64
N LYS A 625 -22.64 -35.36 -5.95
CA LYS A 625 -22.53 -36.70 -6.57
C LYS A 625 -22.22 -36.72 -8.08
N ARG A 626 -21.89 -35.59 -8.70
CA ARG A 626 -21.57 -35.49 -10.15
C ARG A 626 -20.34 -34.64 -10.44
N LYS A 627 -19.14 -35.15 -10.11
CA LYS A 627 -17.87 -34.71 -10.73
C LYS A 627 -16.94 -35.90 -10.98
N VAL A 628 -16.67 -36.17 -12.25
CA VAL A 628 -15.60 -37.08 -12.71
C VAL A 628 -14.26 -36.32 -12.66
N PRO A 629 -13.16 -36.92 -12.18
CA PRO A 629 -11.85 -36.25 -12.15
C PRO A 629 -11.20 -36.21 -13.53
N VAL A 630 -10.66 -35.05 -13.90
CA VAL A 630 -9.75 -34.88 -15.05
C VAL A 630 -8.33 -34.76 -14.51
N GLN A 631 -7.42 -35.60 -15.00
CA GLN A 631 -5.99 -35.53 -14.67
C GLN A 631 -5.33 -34.36 -15.41
N PHE A 632 -4.42 -33.65 -14.74
CA PHE A 632 -3.55 -32.65 -15.35
C PHE A 632 -2.09 -33.13 -15.27
N GLY A 633 -1.40 -33.16 -16.41
CA GLY A 633 0.02 -33.51 -16.51
C GLY A 633 0.95 -32.40 -16.03
N GLN A 634 2.20 -32.78 -15.71
CA GLN A 634 3.27 -31.87 -15.29
C GLN A 634 3.88 -31.11 -16.50
N PRO A 635 4.39 -29.87 -16.32
CA PRO A 635 5.37 -29.27 -17.20
C PRO A 635 6.80 -29.44 -16.66
N ASN A 636 7.75 -29.74 -17.56
CA ASN A 636 9.15 -29.99 -17.27
C ASN A 636 9.97 -28.73 -16.97
N GLU A 637 11.11 -28.93 -16.29
CA GLU A 637 12.22 -27.95 -16.23
C GLU A 637 12.96 -27.88 -17.57
N THR A 638 13.37 -26.67 -18.02
CA THR A 638 14.74 -26.40 -18.52
C THR A 638 15.00 -24.93 -18.91
N THR A 639 16.25 -24.54 -18.71
CA THR A 639 17.02 -23.43 -19.33
C THR A 639 16.96 -22.02 -18.74
N SER A 640 18.16 -21.46 -18.62
CA SER A 640 18.56 -20.24 -17.91
C SER A 640 19.05 -19.15 -18.89
N GLN A 641 19.57 -18.04 -18.32
CA GLN A 641 20.38 -16.99 -18.96
C GLN A 641 19.66 -15.89 -19.75
N LEU A 642 19.67 -14.67 -19.21
CA LEU A 642 20.54 -13.60 -19.71
C LEU A 642 20.72 -12.49 -18.67
N ALA A 643 21.79 -11.72 -18.81
CA ALA A 643 22.46 -11.03 -17.71
C ALA A 643 22.22 -9.51 -17.65
N MET A 644 22.58 -8.97 -16.47
CA MET A 644 23.14 -7.62 -16.21
C MET A 644 23.18 -6.59 -17.35
N TYR A 645 22.69 -5.38 -17.05
CA TYR A 645 23.45 -4.17 -17.37
C TYR A 645 23.28 -3.09 -16.28
N SER A 646 24.40 -2.57 -15.81
CA SER A 646 24.50 -1.46 -14.86
C SER A 646 24.69 -0.13 -15.60
N GLY A 647 24.20 0.98 -15.03
CA GLY A 647 24.34 2.31 -15.63
C GLY A 647 24.18 3.43 -14.61
N SER A 648 25.27 4.13 -14.31
CA SER A 648 25.36 5.27 -13.39
C SER A 648 25.34 6.62 -14.13
N ARG A 649 24.85 7.67 -13.45
CA ARG A 649 25.17 9.13 -13.57
C ARG A 649 24.19 9.91 -12.68
N THR A 650 24.60 10.50 -11.55
CA THR A 650 25.32 11.77 -11.32
C THR A 650 24.51 13.05 -11.57
N GLU A 651 24.75 14.00 -10.67
CA GLU A 651 24.06 15.28 -10.43
C GLU A 651 24.01 16.24 -11.63
N GLN A 652 23.04 17.17 -11.60
CA GLN A 652 23.37 18.59 -11.42
C GLN A 652 22.15 19.42 -10.98
N ALA A 653 22.41 20.47 -10.20
CA ALA A 653 21.43 21.46 -9.79
C ALA A 653 21.79 22.83 -10.37
N SER A 654 20.80 23.63 -10.75
CA SER A 654 21.02 25.04 -11.07
C SER A 654 19.85 25.92 -10.60
N ARG A 655 20.20 26.97 -9.85
CA ARG A 655 19.30 28.03 -9.40
C ARG A 655 19.19 29.09 -10.49
N ARG A 656 18.02 29.70 -10.67
CA ARG A 656 17.93 31.14 -11.00
C ARG A 656 16.81 31.80 -10.19
N ARG A 657 17.18 32.81 -9.41
CA ARG A 657 16.30 33.93 -9.04
C ARG A 657 16.51 35.01 -10.11
N LEU A 658 15.48 35.80 -10.40
CA LEU A 658 15.67 37.22 -10.67
C LEU A 658 14.40 37.99 -10.28
N CYS A 659 14.59 39.12 -9.61
CA CYS A 659 13.53 40.07 -9.28
C CYS A 659 13.39 41.08 -10.42
N CYS A 660 12.25 41.76 -10.50
CA CYS A 660 12.18 43.18 -10.87
C CYS A 660 10.95 43.85 -10.21
N LEU A 661 11.03 45.17 -10.07
CA LEU A 661 10.20 46.04 -9.20
C LEU A 661 9.23 46.96 -9.98
N HIS A 662 8.51 47.79 -9.21
CA HIS A 662 7.56 48.88 -9.53
C HIS A 662 6.08 48.41 -9.56
N GLY A 663 5.10 49.02 -8.88
CA GLY A 663 4.91 50.40 -8.38
C GLY A 663 3.75 51.04 -9.18
N SER A 664 2.78 51.81 -8.66
CA SER A 664 2.44 52.30 -7.31
C SER A 664 0.95 52.75 -7.26
N THR A 665 0.35 52.87 -6.06
CA THR A 665 -0.72 53.83 -5.62
C THR A 665 -1.94 54.19 -6.52
N ALA A 666 -3.18 54.05 -5.99
CA ALA A 666 -4.11 55.19 -5.69
C ALA A 666 -5.57 54.80 -5.26
N THR A 667 -5.92 55.20 -4.03
CA THR A 667 -7.21 55.68 -3.43
C THR A 667 -8.62 55.59 -4.09
N SER A 668 -9.62 55.35 -3.21
CA SER A 668 -11.02 55.89 -3.17
C SER A 668 -12.04 55.51 -4.28
N SER A 669 -13.36 55.46 -4.09
CA SER A 669 -14.28 55.45 -2.92
C SER A 669 -15.73 55.11 -3.37
N THR A 670 -16.70 55.10 -2.45
CA THR A 670 -18.16 55.30 -2.67
C THR A 670 -19.06 54.09 -2.95
N THR A 671 -19.67 53.62 -1.86
CA THR A 671 -21.11 53.33 -1.65
C THR A 671 -22.04 53.19 -2.86
N ARG A 672 -22.71 52.03 -3.00
CA ARG A 672 -24.15 52.00 -3.34
C ARG A 672 -24.86 50.72 -2.88
N THR A 673 -25.79 50.88 -1.96
CA THR A 673 -26.75 49.87 -1.53
C THR A 673 -27.79 49.64 -2.64
N ALA A 674 -28.05 48.40 -3.04
CA ALA A 674 -29.13 48.07 -3.97
C ALA A 674 -29.86 46.78 -3.53
N TYR A 675 -31.08 46.95 -3.02
CA TYR A 675 -32.03 45.86 -2.79
C TYR A 675 -32.48 45.26 -4.13
N LEU A 676 -32.22 43.97 -4.39
CA LEU A 676 -32.90 43.24 -5.47
C LEU A 676 -33.46 41.88 -5.02
N ARG A 677 -34.75 41.94 -4.69
CA ARG A 677 -35.83 40.95 -4.89
C ARG A 677 -35.44 39.49 -5.21
N LYS A 678 -35.98 38.58 -4.39
CA LYS A 678 -36.18 37.16 -4.71
C LYS A 678 -36.87 37.03 -6.08
N CYS A 679 -36.33 36.20 -6.98
CA CYS A 679 -36.99 35.77 -8.21
C CYS A 679 -36.81 34.25 -8.39
N PRO A 680 -37.88 33.44 -8.37
CA PRO A 680 -37.80 31.99 -8.50
C PRO A 680 -37.91 31.57 -9.97
N LEU A 681 -36.79 31.37 -10.66
CA LEU A 681 -36.78 30.86 -12.03
C LEU A 681 -36.12 29.47 -12.11
N ARG A 682 -36.97 28.43 -12.07
CA ARG A 682 -36.60 27.09 -12.54
C ARG A 682 -36.57 27.09 -14.08
N PRO A 683 -35.45 26.76 -14.76
CA PRO A 683 -35.48 26.46 -16.18
C PRO A 683 -36.16 25.10 -16.40
N SER A 684 -37.27 25.09 -17.13
CA SER A 684 -37.88 23.85 -17.61
C SER A 684 -37.05 23.27 -18.75
N VAL A 685 -36.26 22.23 -18.48
CA VAL A 685 -35.60 21.44 -19.52
C VAL A 685 -36.46 20.20 -19.84
N GLN A 686 -36.87 20.08 -21.09
CA GLN A 686 -37.28 18.83 -21.71
C GLN A 686 -36.03 18.21 -22.35
N GLY A 687 -35.81 16.90 -22.20
CA GLY A 687 -34.61 16.23 -22.71
C GLY A 687 -34.86 14.75 -23.00
N ALA A 688 -34.45 14.29 -24.17
CA ALA A 688 -34.43 12.87 -24.51
C ALA A 688 -32.97 12.43 -24.60
N PHE A 689 -32.53 11.56 -23.70
CA PHE A 689 -31.16 11.05 -23.69
C PHE A 689 -31.12 9.66 -24.30
N LEU A 690 -30.06 9.35 -25.04
CA LEU A 690 -29.77 7.99 -25.47
C LEU A 690 -28.46 7.53 -24.85
N ILE A 691 -28.48 6.31 -24.33
CA ILE A 691 -27.30 5.65 -23.80
C ILE A 691 -27.07 4.37 -24.61
N THR A 692 -26.56 4.54 -25.82
CA THR A 692 -26.03 3.45 -26.63
C THR A 692 -24.84 2.79 -25.93
N LYS A 693 -24.58 1.54 -26.32
CA LYS A 693 -23.45 0.75 -25.84
C LYS A 693 -22.87 -0.09 -26.97
N ASP A 694 -21.54 -0.21 -26.99
CA ASP A 694 -20.74 -1.07 -27.87
C ASP A 694 -21.12 -0.93 -29.36
N MET A 695 -20.37 -0.15 -30.14
CA MET A 695 -20.55 -0.12 -31.61
C MET A 695 -19.92 -1.33 -32.33
N VAL A 696 -19.87 -2.52 -31.68
CA VAL A 696 -19.16 -3.70 -32.20
C VAL A 696 -19.97 -5.01 -32.17
N ARG A 697 -20.65 -5.29 -33.28
CA ARG A 697 -20.55 -6.58 -33.97
C ARG A 697 -20.01 -6.36 -35.39
N LEU A 698 -19.55 -7.43 -36.04
CA LEU A 698 -18.86 -7.39 -37.32
C LEU A 698 -19.51 -8.39 -38.31
N LYS A 699 -20.35 -7.91 -39.22
CA LYS A 699 -21.02 -8.68 -40.30
C LYS A 699 -20.10 -9.65 -41.04
N THR A 700 -20.25 -10.94 -40.84
CA THR A 700 -19.70 -11.94 -41.78
C THR A 700 -20.57 -11.95 -43.04
N GLN A 701 -20.02 -11.43 -44.14
CA GLN A 701 -20.55 -11.68 -45.48
C GLN A 701 -19.42 -12.21 -46.36
N LEU A 702 -19.48 -13.51 -46.64
CA LEU A 702 -18.61 -14.22 -47.59
C LEU A 702 -19.09 -13.92 -49.01
N HIS A 703 -18.46 -12.96 -49.68
CA HIS A 703 -18.54 -12.84 -51.13
C HIS A 703 -17.13 -12.64 -51.71
N HIS A 704 -16.64 -13.69 -52.37
CA HIS A 704 -15.41 -13.65 -53.14
C HIS A 704 -15.65 -12.91 -54.46
N GLN A 705 -14.83 -11.89 -54.73
CA GLN A 705 -14.39 -11.57 -56.08
C GLN A 705 -12.89 -11.23 -56.02
N PRO A 706 -12.04 -11.81 -56.90
CA PRO A 706 -10.66 -11.39 -57.02
C PRO A 706 -10.59 -10.07 -57.80
N TYR A 707 -9.79 -9.13 -57.33
CA TYR A 707 -9.45 -7.93 -58.11
C TYR A 707 -7.94 -7.84 -58.27
N GLU A 708 -7.50 -7.68 -59.51
CA GLU A 708 -6.09 -7.69 -59.90
C GLU A 708 -5.38 -6.40 -59.47
N ARG A 709 -4.06 -6.48 -59.29
CA ARG A 709 -3.21 -5.31 -58.96
C ARG A 709 -2.69 -4.65 -60.24
N PRO A 710 -2.85 -3.33 -60.41
CA PRO A 710 -1.93 -2.52 -61.18
C PRO A 710 -0.69 -2.20 -60.34
N THR A 711 0.49 -2.22 -60.97
CA THR A 711 1.77 -1.77 -60.42
C THR A 711 2.07 -0.31 -60.80
N LEU A 712 3.10 0.27 -60.14
CA LEU A 712 3.72 1.59 -60.41
C LEU A 712 2.87 2.83 -59.99
N SER A 713 3.45 3.99 -59.65
CA SER A 713 4.86 4.43 -59.65
C SER A 713 5.20 5.35 -58.46
N THR A 714 6.49 5.63 -58.29
CA THR A 714 7.04 6.65 -57.38
C THR A 714 6.88 8.08 -57.92
N ALA A 715 6.48 9.02 -57.07
CA ALA A 715 6.70 10.46 -57.28
C ALA A 715 6.93 11.17 -55.93
N THR A 716 7.76 12.21 -55.94
CA THR A 716 8.40 12.84 -54.76
C THR A 716 7.86 14.23 -54.42
N GLY A 717 7.98 14.61 -53.14
CA GLY A 717 7.92 16.00 -52.64
C GLY A 717 6.71 16.31 -51.73
N GLU A 718 6.81 17.12 -50.67
CA GLU A 718 7.98 17.66 -49.96
C GLU A 718 7.52 18.17 -48.55
N ARG A 719 8.44 18.22 -47.56
CA ARG A 719 8.43 19.04 -46.32
C ARG A 719 7.22 18.95 -45.35
N ALA A 720 7.41 18.30 -44.20
CA ALA A 720 7.68 18.91 -42.87
C ALA A 720 6.38 19.16 -42.04
N ILE A 721 6.31 19.05 -40.71
CA ILE A 721 7.28 19.31 -39.63
C ILE A 721 7.21 18.23 -38.53
N TYR A 722 8.36 17.89 -37.92
CA TYR A 722 8.43 17.05 -36.71
C TYR A 722 8.09 17.85 -35.43
N GLN A 723 7.26 17.29 -34.55
CA GLN A 723 7.35 17.59 -33.11
C GLN A 723 7.15 16.33 -32.24
N LYS A 724 8.26 15.92 -31.61
CA LYS A 724 8.30 15.15 -30.35
C LYS A 724 7.69 16.03 -29.22
N SER A 725 7.17 15.58 -28.09
CA SER A 725 6.92 14.25 -27.46
C SER A 725 5.97 14.51 -26.23
N GLU A 726 5.57 13.62 -25.32
CA GLU A 726 6.04 12.32 -24.83
C GLU A 726 4.88 11.36 -24.48
N PHE A 727 5.22 10.12 -24.11
CA PHE A 727 4.34 9.12 -23.51
C PHE A 727 4.32 9.23 -21.97
N PHE A 728 3.23 8.82 -21.33
CA PHE A 728 3.34 7.88 -20.20
C PHE A 728 2.12 6.96 -20.06
N THR A 729 2.38 5.68 -19.84
CA THR A 729 1.43 4.56 -19.85
C THR A 729 0.73 4.33 -18.50
N ASN A 730 -0.43 3.65 -18.54
CA ASN A 730 -0.79 2.63 -17.53
C ASN A 730 -1.95 1.76 -18.03
N VAL A 731 -1.63 0.67 -18.73
CA VAL A 731 -2.60 -0.39 -19.10
C VAL A 731 -2.69 -1.41 -17.97
N TRP A 732 -3.91 -1.75 -17.55
CA TRP A 732 -4.17 -2.95 -16.74
C TRP A 732 -5.20 -3.82 -17.47
N CYS A 733 -4.71 -4.91 -18.06
CA CYS A 733 -5.56 -5.93 -18.66
C CYS A 733 -6.39 -6.63 -17.58
N LYS A 734 -7.65 -6.94 -17.92
CA LYS A 734 -8.43 -7.93 -17.19
C LYS A 734 -9.39 -8.65 -18.13
N SER A 735 -9.02 -9.87 -18.49
CA SER A 735 -9.90 -10.86 -19.11
C SER A 735 -11.15 -11.11 -18.26
N GLY A 736 -12.26 -11.33 -18.97
CA GLY A 736 -13.33 -12.23 -18.56
C GLY A 736 -13.06 -13.61 -19.14
#